data_AF-A0A6I9XPB0-F1
#
_entry.id   AF-A0A6I9XPB0-F1
#
_cell.length_a   1.000
_cell.length_b   1.000
_cell.length_c   1.000
_cell.angle_alpha   90.00
_cell.angle_beta   90.00
_cell.angle_gamma   90.00
#
_symmetry.space_group_name_H-M   'P 1'
#
loop_
_entity.id
_entity.type
_entity.pdbx_description
1 polymer ?
#
loop_
_entity_poly.entity_id
_entity_poly.type
_entity_poly.pdbx_seq_one_letter_code
_entity_poly.pdbx_strand_id
1 'polypeptide(L)'
;MNEDVEYNVAARYRTVKKHLDNLGYKQALSLDALPLVEALLGDLIQTTDSLKHFKTVAQENIETCSQLQLAVDPYKCDNARLVRECNQLHSDLIEAKETHQKQVKDLKRQIYKLECECNDLQLASSRNINKIKELEAESAAKSKKILELQGKCLKPTIINVGLAAKKRPCFPLRRAVLEAEPMPKAKTNSSLPKLSSVEPKIIDMISMADHKMNCLSQEVTKLRGELLLQTDTIEILEKQAKLELEQQLKESLNKQHDAMSQAMKLAARNEELEKELRDIDHVALAVEADCNSAVKENNRRVGKLQEKLEDIMMQVHVLERELTMERREVQELRADLEACRLEKRNVQRTLESTLDEKKRMSDRINQLTVIGGQNSYKNDKNEKYDMDYQTTVKDREVITNTSNVFEMQKRIDEAELKIASLQQTIQRLEVERDHYRKEYINCDEQRKSADKDTAELWTQICELKSELSRKEYALNNVQREKEELCQQKKENLEARLQTYKNQQYIPCRSCLCKPVCICTCASGSPISAKDISTAKIMHEHLERERDTAKADVERLIEERDALRERLKMMSEVHTSEQLHLKENLTETENRLKHIEKERQDLLVTQGTKRAAINGLEDQLDDIQEELRRTKQELMAQRTQYFQLRTLQDQTDQALGDAQNQLSQAESELNKAMDRNRNMEQQQSQLNDQIKGLKQEINTLRSNMTLLDQEKDRLLMALDEKTEKIAALERELMHKDQQMEGVQQQIRDLQHKNEICIDQSAERERQLRSLQLEMETVQRQFETASVDRENAIQENRKLQDDLAAVTCEVRNMQRELEISRAECYDLKRQLQTYVSEVRRAEELLNRKENERTEMLNHFRSLSLEATVLENNNHSLESEAAEARGALQTARHQILDLERQLADKDCLIKGYETQISNLTQSVASMETQLRQQIEQKHRAEADLMAVRDLCVKLDQQKDTLVEQLGDNDTVKAQYEAQLSRLQAEQTIVQDQITRDRVTVERLETLLDQARQESINAQATNQELQNEISRLKQKVSDLQSKLSLESAELRQYQNQAAEYSKQISELRRQVTNERFDRARKEEESRRPEVDWLRKPYTAIPKRMCGRDQMDQPSSFLLECRCSSFKTRISSVDVVSCLSQCKSTGDTDKNSNSS
;
A
#
# COMPACT_ATOMS: atom_id res chain seq x y z
N MET A 1 -72.76 14.35 -29.25
CA MET A 1 -71.65 13.43 -29.60
C MET A 1 -71.42 13.37 -31.11
N ASN A 2 -72.36 12.93 -31.96
CA ASN A 2 -72.11 12.96 -33.42
C ASN A 2 -72.03 14.41 -33.97
N GLU A 3 -72.95 15.29 -33.55
CA GLU A 3 -73.01 16.68 -34.00
C GLU A 3 -71.72 17.47 -33.70
N ASP A 4 -71.07 17.20 -32.56
CA ASP A 4 -69.81 17.84 -32.16
C ASP A 4 -68.64 17.47 -33.10
N VAL A 5 -68.65 16.24 -33.62
CA VAL A 5 -67.64 15.75 -34.57
C VAL A 5 -67.88 16.34 -35.96
N GLU A 6 -69.13 16.35 -36.43
CA GLU A 6 -69.50 16.95 -37.71
C GLU A 6 -69.23 18.46 -37.74
N TYR A 7 -69.52 19.18 -36.65
CA TYR A 7 -69.24 20.61 -36.56
C TYR A 7 -67.73 20.94 -36.64
N ASN A 8 -66.89 20.09 -36.03
CA ASN A 8 -65.44 20.20 -36.09
C ASN A 8 -64.90 19.92 -37.51
N VAL A 9 -65.35 18.84 -38.16
CA VAL A 9 -65.00 18.52 -39.56
C VAL A 9 -65.46 19.64 -40.51
N ALA A 10 -66.67 20.16 -40.34
CA ALA A 10 -67.19 21.28 -41.13
C ALA A 10 -66.42 22.59 -40.89
N ALA A 11 -65.84 22.81 -39.70
CA ALA A 11 -64.96 23.94 -39.44
C ALA A 11 -63.59 23.77 -40.13
N ARG A 12 -62.93 22.61 -39.97
CA ARG A 12 -61.66 22.28 -40.63
C ARG A 12 -61.78 22.36 -42.15
N TYR A 13 -62.84 21.80 -42.73
CA TYR A 13 -63.12 21.88 -44.16
C TYR A 13 -63.18 23.32 -44.67
N ARG A 14 -63.92 24.21 -43.97
CA ARG A 14 -63.98 25.64 -44.32
C ARG A 14 -62.63 26.33 -44.21
N THR A 15 -61.83 26.01 -43.20
CA THR A 15 -60.47 26.57 -43.01
C THR A 15 -59.53 26.13 -44.13
N VAL A 16 -59.43 24.83 -44.41
CA VAL A 16 -58.58 24.28 -45.48
C VAL A 16 -59.01 24.80 -46.84
N LYS A 17 -60.32 24.78 -47.15
CA LYS A 17 -60.84 25.30 -48.41
C LYS A 17 -60.54 26.78 -48.61
N LYS A 18 -60.66 27.62 -47.55
CA LYS A 18 -60.29 29.04 -47.61
C LYS A 18 -58.80 29.25 -47.93
N HIS A 19 -57.90 28.44 -47.38
CA HIS A 19 -56.47 28.53 -47.70
C HIS A 19 -56.16 28.04 -49.12
N LEU A 20 -56.79 26.96 -49.57
CA LEU A 20 -56.70 26.50 -50.96
C LEU A 20 -57.21 27.55 -51.95
N ASP A 21 -58.35 28.20 -51.66
CA ASP A 21 -58.90 29.27 -52.49
C ASP A 21 -58.00 30.52 -52.51
N ASN A 22 -57.37 30.87 -51.38
CA ASN A 22 -56.33 31.91 -51.33
C ASN A 22 -55.10 31.57 -52.19
N LEU A 23 -54.75 30.28 -52.30
CA LEU A 23 -53.70 29.76 -53.19
C LEU A 23 -54.20 29.53 -54.64
N GLY A 24 -55.46 29.81 -54.94
CA GLY A 24 -56.06 29.69 -56.27
C GLY A 24 -56.71 28.34 -56.61
N TYR A 25 -56.64 27.35 -55.72
CA TYR A 25 -57.17 25.99 -55.90
C TYR A 25 -58.70 25.93 -55.68
N LYS A 26 -59.43 26.44 -56.65
CA LYS A 26 -60.90 26.60 -56.60
C LYS A 26 -61.70 25.30 -56.72
N GLN A 27 -61.07 24.17 -57.02
CA GLN A 27 -61.69 22.84 -57.15
C GLN A 27 -62.44 22.42 -55.87
N ALA A 28 -63.46 21.57 -56.02
CA ALA A 28 -64.16 20.97 -54.89
C ALA A 28 -63.28 19.92 -54.19
N LEU A 29 -63.29 19.92 -52.85
CA LEU A 29 -62.55 18.98 -52.01
C LEU A 29 -63.53 17.93 -51.46
N SER A 30 -63.18 16.65 -51.53
CA SER A 30 -63.95 15.60 -50.85
C SER A 30 -63.61 15.57 -49.36
N LEU A 31 -64.57 15.18 -48.52
CA LEU A 31 -64.37 15.09 -47.07
C LEU A 31 -63.29 14.03 -46.72
N ASP A 32 -63.23 12.93 -47.47
CA ASP A 32 -62.24 11.86 -47.26
C ASP A 32 -60.79 12.33 -47.50
N ALA A 33 -60.59 13.30 -48.40
CA ALA A 33 -59.28 13.87 -48.71
C ALA A 33 -58.85 14.97 -47.73
N LEU A 34 -59.77 15.50 -46.90
CA LEU A 34 -59.53 16.65 -46.03
C LEU A 34 -58.30 16.49 -45.12
N PRO A 35 -58.08 15.37 -44.39
CA PRO A 35 -56.96 15.27 -43.45
C PRO A 35 -55.58 15.30 -44.13
N LEU A 36 -55.47 14.68 -45.32
CA LEU A 36 -54.24 14.66 -46.09
C LEU A 36 -53.94 16.03 -46.70
N VAL A 37 -54.97 16.69 -47.23
CA VAL A 37 -54.82 18.03 -47.84
C VAL A 37 -54.56 19.10 -46.77
N GLU A 38 -55.10 18.95 -45.56
CA GLU A 38 -54.78 19.81 -44.41
C GLU A 38 -53.32 19.68 -43.97
N ALA A 39 -52.79 18.45 -43.90
CA ALA A 39 -51.38 18.20 -43.57
C ALA A 39 -50.43 18.75 -44.65
N LEU A 40 -50.63 18.40 -45.92
CA LEU A 40 -49.80 18.87 -47.03
C LEU A 40 -49.82 20.40 -47.19
N LEU A 41 -50.96 21.03 -46.90
CA LEU A 41 -51.08 22.49 -46.85
C LEU A 41 -50.30 23.09 -45.67
N GLY A 42 -50.32 22.44 -44.50
CA GLY A 42 -49.52 22.83 -43.33
C GLY A 42 -48.02 22.78 -43.63
N ASP A 43 -47.55 21.67 -44.18
CA ASP A 43 -46.15 21.49 -44.61
C ASP A 43 -45.74 22.54 -45.65
N LEU A 44 -46.61 22.84 -46.62
CA LEU A 44 -46.37 23.86 -47.64
C LEU A 44 -46.31 25.27 -47.05
N ILE A 45 -47.15 25.59 -46.05
CA ILE A 45 -47.10 26.87 -45.34
C ILE A 45 -45.81 26.97 -44.51
N GLN A 46 -45.48 25.94 -43.73
CA GLN A 46 -44.26 25.93 -42.91
C GLN A 46 -42.98 26.04 -43.75
N THR A 47 -42.89 25.32 -44.87
CA THR A 47 -41.75 25.43 -45.80
C THR A 47 -41.71 26.79 -46.51
N THR A 48 -42.87 27.35 -46.88
CA THR A 48 -42.95 28.71 -47.46
C THR A 48 -42.50 29.79 -46.46
N ASP A 49 -42.91 29.70 -45.20
CA ASP A 49 -42.53 30.66 -44.16
C ASP A 49 -41.07 30.49 -43.73
N SER A 50 -40.55 29.26 -43.71
CA SER A 50 -39.12 28.99 -43.55
C SER A 50 -38.30 29.60 -44.71
N LEU A 51 -38.77 29.46 -45.96
CA LEU A 51 -38.12 30.06 -47.13
C LEU A 51 -38.17 31.60 -47.09
N LYS A 52 -39.27 32.20 -46.62
CA LYS A 52 -39.33 33.66 -46.36
C LYS A 52 -38.30 34.08 -45.32
N HIS A 53 -38.20 33.36 -44.19
CA HIS A 53 -37.24 33.67 -43.14
C HIS A 53 -35.80 33.61 -43.64
N PHE A 54 -35.40 32.51 -44.31
CA PHE A 54 -34.06 32.40 -44.90
C PHE A 54 -33.80 33.44 -46.00
N LYS A 55 -34.83 33.84 -46.77
CA LYS A 55 -34.71 34.95 -47.74
C LYS A 55 -34.45 36.29 -47.03
N THR A 56 -35.14 36.59 -45.93
CA THR A 56 -34.90 37.81 -45.14
C THR A 56 -33.49 37.81 -44.55
N VAL A 57 -33.05 36.70 -43.94
CA VAL A 57 -31.68 36.58 -43.40
C VAL A 57 -30.62 36.70 -44.51
N ALA A 58 -30.86 36.16 -45.71
CA ALA A 58 -29.97 36.34 -46.85
C ALA A 58 -29.94 37.79 -47.36
N GLN A 59 -31.09 38.48 -47.36
CA GLN A 59 -31.20 39.90 -47.70
C GLN A 59 -30.42 40.78 -46.71
N GLU A 60 -30.61 40.56 -45.40
CA GLU A 60 -29.89 41.25 -44.32
C GLU A 60 -28.37 40.98 -44.37
N ASN A 61 -27.95 39.76 -44.69
CA ASN A 61 -26.54 39.42 -44.89
C ASN A 61 -25.93 40.11 -46.14
N ILE A 62 -26.68 40.23 -47.24
CA ILE A 62 -26.23 40.97 -48.44
C ILE A 62 -26.11 42.47 -48.14
N GLU A 63 -27.06 43.04 -47.40
CA GLU A 63 -27.06 44.46 -47.04
C GLU A 63 -25.94 44.80 -46.04
N THR A 64 -25.70 43.95 -45.03
CA THR A 64 -24.56 44.11 -44.11
C THR A 64 -23.21 43.88 -44.79
N CYS A 65 -23.05 42.90 -45.68
CA CYS A 65 -21.85 42.78 -46.51
C CYS A 65 -21.61 44.02 -47.39
N SER A 66 -22.68 44.61 -47.93
CA SER A 66 -22.59 45.85 -48.73
C SER A 66 -22.17 47.05 -47.88
N GLN A 67 -22.70 47.18 -46.66
CA GLN A 67 -22.31 48.21 -45.70
C GLN A 67 -20.85 48.04 -45.24
N LEU A 68 -20.40 46.81 -44.97
CA LEU A 68 -19.01 46.50 -44.63
C LEU A 68 -18.05 46.85 -45.77
N GLN A 69 -18.41 46.53 -47.02
CA GLN A 69 -17.60 46.90 -48.18
C GLN A 69 -17.49 48.43 -48.33
N LEU A 70 -18.59 49.16 -48.15
CA LEU A 70 -18.59 50.63 -48.12
C LEU A 70 -17.77 51.22 -46.96
N ALA A 71 -17.75 50.57 -45.80
CA ALA A 71 -16.92 50.99 -44.66
C ALA A 71 -15.42 50.72 -44.88
N VAL A 72 -15.05 49.73 -45.71
CA VAL A 72 -13.65 49.39 -46.04
C VAL A 72 -13.07 50.31 -47.12
N ASP A 73 -13.89 50.82 -48.03
CA ASP A 73 -13.41 51.62 -49.17
C ASP A 73 -12.69 52.94 -48.78
N PRO A 74 -13.08 53.70 -47.73
CA PRO A 74 -12.29 54.78 -47.16
C PRO A 74 -10.87 54.34 -46.75
N TYR A 75 -10.74 53.22 -46.04
CA TYR A 75 -9.42 52.69 -45.64
C TYR A 75 -8.57 52.24 -46.84
N LYS A 76 -9.19 51.72 -47.91
CA LYS A 76 -8.48 51.45 -49.19
C LYS A 76 -7.95 52.76 -49.80
N CYS A 77 -8.76 53.82 -49.78
CA CYS A 77 -8.37 55.13 -50.32
C CYS A 77 -7.27 55.81 -49.49
N ASP A 78 -7.36 55.75 -48.17
CA ASP A 78 -6.34 56.26 -47.25
C ASP A 78 -5.04 55.47 -47.35
N ASN A 79 -5.09 54.13 -47.41
CA ASN A 79 -3.88 53.31 -47.59
C ASN A 79 -3.24 53.59 -48.97
N ALA A 80 -4.04 53.75 -50.03
CA ALA A 80 -3.55 54.19 -51.35
C ALA A 80 -3.07 55.66 -51.39
N ARG A 81 -3.40 56.49 -50.40
CA ARG A 81 -2.78 57.82 -50.21
C ARG A 81 -1.47 57.68 -49.44
N LEU A 82 -1.47 57.00 -48.30
CA LEU A 82 -0.29 56.76 -47.46
C LEU A 82 0.83 56.07 -48.22
N VAL A 83 0.56 55.05 -49.06
CA VAL A 83 1.58 54.43 -49.92
C VAL A 83 2.21 55.43 -50.90
N ARG A 84 1.45 56.40 -51.42
CA ARG A 84 1.99 57.45 -52.28
C ARG A 84 2.80 58.48 -51.49
N GLU A 85 2.32 58.88 -50.31
CA GLU A 85 3.02 59.80 -49.40
C GLU A 85 4.34 59.18 -48.89
N CYS A 86 4.35 57.92 -48.48
CA CYS A 86 5.56 57.17 -48.10
C CYS A 86 6.54 57.03 -49.27
N ASN A 87 6.07 56.73 -50.49
CA ASN A 87 6.95 56.64 -51.66
C ASN A 87 7.54 58.00 -52.03
N GLN A 88 6.76 59.08 -51.95
CA GLN A 88 7.25 60.45 -52.19
C GLN A 88 8.29 60.83 -51.14
N LEU A 89 7.99 60.67 -49.85
CA LEU A 89 8.93 60.93 -48.76
C LEU A 89 10.22 60.08 -48.87
N HIS A 90 10.13 58.86 -49.41
CA HIS A 90 11.31 58.04 -49.68
C HIS A 90 12.18 58.62 -50.81
N SER A 91 11.58 59.10 -51.91
CA SER A 91 12.28 59.83 -52.96
C SER A 91 12.89 61.13 -52.45
N ASP A 92 12.13 61.94 -51.71
CA ASP A 92 12.59 63.21 -51.13
C ASP A 92 13.78 62.99 -50.17
N LEU A 93 13.74 61.92 -49.37
CA LEU A 93 14.82 61.53 -48.46
C LEU A 93 16.06 61.01 -49.21
N ILE A 94 15.89 60.35 -50.36
CA ILE A 94 17.01 59.98 -51.25
C ILE A 94 17.66 61.25 -51.83
N GLU A 95 16.88 62.21 -52.34
CA GLU A 95 17.42 63.46 -52.90
C GLU A 95 18.10 64.32 -51.82
N ALA A 96 17.51 64.42 -50.62
CA ALA A 96 18.13 65.08 -49.46
C ALA A 96 19.46 64.41 -49.06
N LYS A 97 19.53 63.07 -49.11
CA LYS A 97 20.74 62.29 -48.83
C LYS A 97 21.82 62.50 -49.92
N GLU A 98 21.45 62.54 -51.19
CA GLU A 98 22.39 62.78 -52.29
C GLU A 98 22.92 64.21 -52.30
N THR A 99 22.06 65.21 -52.07
CA THR A 99 22.45 66.61 -51.96
C THR A 99 23.37 66.86 -50.75
N HIS A 100 23.07 66.29 -49.58
CA HIS A 100 24.02 66.31 -48.45
C HIS A 100 25.33 65.57 -48.75
N GLN A 101 25.30 64.39 -49.40
CA GLN A 101 26.54 63.72 -49.80
C GLN A 101 27.38 64.56 -50.78
N LYS A 102 26.73 65.31 -51.67
CA LYS A 102 27.39 66.26 -52.57
C LYS A 102 28.03 67.42 -51.79
N GLN A 103 27.28 68.07 -50.89
CA GLN A 103 27.80 69.10 -50.00
C GLN A 103 29.01 68.60 -49.18
N VAL A 104 28.95 67.40 -48.59
CA VAL A 104 30.06 66.80 -47.83
C VAL A 104 31.27 66.52 -48.72
N LYS A 105 31.08 66.06 -49.97
CA LYS A 105 32.18 65.89 -50.95
C LYS A 105 32.80 67.24 -51.32
N ASP A 106 31.98 68.27 -51.52
CA ASP A 106 32.44 69.60 -51.92
C ASP A 106 33.17 70.33 -50.77
N LEU A 107 32.66 70.24 -49.53
CA LEU A 107 33.34 70.72 -48.32
C LEU A 107 34.67 70.00 -48.07
N LYS A 108 34.74 68.67 -48.26
CA LYS A 108 36.03 67.93 -48.18
C LYS A 108 37.04 68.42 -49.22
N ARG A 109 36.62 68.81 -50.43
CA ARG A 109 37.52 69.45 -51.42
C ARG A 109 37.94 70.86 -51.01
N GLN A 110 37.10 71.63 -50.32
CA GLN A 110 37.47 72.94 -49.79
C GLN A 110 38.48 72.83 -48.65
N ILE A 111 38.26 71.90 -47.71
CA ILE A 111 39.21 71.61 -46.62
C ILE A 111 40.58 71.24 -47.20
N TYR A 112 40.64 70.28 -48.13
CA TYR A 112 41.91 69.87 -48.76
C TYR A 112 42.64 71.02 -49.49
N LYS A 113 41.91 71.95 -50.12
CA LYS A 113 42.50 73.16 -50.72
C LYS A 113 43.09 74.09 -49.65
N LEU A 114 42.34 74.38 -48.60
CA LEU A 114 42.78 75.22 -47.49
C LEU A 114 43.96 74.61 -46.73
N GLU A 115 44.02 73.27 -46.62
CA GLU A 115 45.18 72.54 -46.09
C GLU A 115 46.40 72.72 -46.98
N CYS A 116 46.27 72.62 -48.30
CA CYS A 116 47.37 72.90 -49.24
C CYS A 116 47.84 74.36 -49.14
N GLU A 117 46.91 75.32 -49.17
CA GLU A 117 47.20 76.75 -49.07
C GLU A 117 47.85 77.11 -47.72
N CYS A 118 47.40 76.52 -46.60
CA CYS A 118 48.05 76.67 -45.30
C CYS A 118 49.47 76.11 -45.29
N ASN A 119 49.71 74.94 -45.89
CA ASN A 119 51.06 74.36 -45.99
C ASN A 119 52.00 75.24 -46.82
N ASP A 120 51.54 75.75 -47.98
CA ASP A 120 52.33 76.67 -48.82
C ASP A 120 52.63 78.00 -48.11
N LEU A 121 51.64 78.56 -47.38
CA LEU A 121 51.84 79.75 -46.56
C LEU A 121 52.78 79.51 -45.38
N GLN A 122 52.75 78.32 -44.77
CA GLN A 122 53.67 77.92 -43.69
C GLN A 122 55.11 77.74 -44.22
N LEU A 123 55.28 77.19 -45.43
CA LEU A 123 56.57 77.13 -46.12
C LEU A 123 57.09 78.51 -46.50
N ALA A 124 56.23 79.41 -47.01
CA ALA A 124 56.58 80.79 -47.32
C ALA A 124 56.96 81.59 -46.06
N SER A 125 56.20 81.44 -44.98
CA SER A 125 56.49 82.02 -43.66
C SER A 125 57.84 81.52 -43.13
N SER A 126 58.11 80.22 -43.20
CA SER A 126 59.38 79.63 -42.77
C SER A 126 60.58 80.17 -43.56
N ARG A 127 60.43 80.35 -44.89
CA ARG A 127 61.45 81.01 -45.75
C ARG A 127 61.67 82.47 -45.35
N ASN A 128 60.59 83.22 -45.09
CA ASN A 128 60.66 84.62 -44.68
C ASN A 128 61.31 84.79 -43.29
N ILE A 129 60.99 83.92 -42.33
CA ILE A 129 61.61 83.91 -40.99
C ILE A 129 63.12 83.66 -41.09
N ASN A 130 63.55 82.72 -41.94
CA ASN A 130 64.98 82.48 -42.17
C ASN A 130 65.65 83.69 -42.85
N LYS A 131 64.98 84.33 -43.82
CA LYS A 131 65.50 85.55 -44.47
C LYS A 131 65.59 86.74 -43.52
N ILE A 132 64.66 86.88 -42.57
CA ILE A 132 64.72 87.87 -41.49
C ILE A 132 65.96 87.61 -40.62
N LYS A 133 66.19 86.37 -40.16
CA LYS A 133 67.38 86.01 -39.36
C LYS A 133 68.71 86.29 -40.09
N GLU A 134 68.78 86.04 -41.40
CA GLU A 134 69.94 86.41 -42.22
C GLU A 134 70.17 87.94 -42.22
N LEU A 135 69.09 88.73 -42.42
CA LEU A 135 69.16 90.19 -42.45
C LEU A 135 69.43 90.79 -41.06
N GLU A 136 68.96 90.17 -39.98
CA GLU A 136 69.27 90.54 -38.60
C GLU A 136 70.75 90.30 -38.29
N ALA A 137 71.31 89.15 -38.69
CA ALA A 137 72.74 88.86 -38.55
C ALA A 137 73.60 89.82 -39.39
N GLU A 138 73.20 90.12 -40.63
CA GLU A 138 73.88 91.09 -41.49
C GLU A 138 73.77 92.52 -40.92
N SER A 139 72.61 92.89 -40.37
CA SER A 139 72.38 94.17 -39.71
C SER A 139 73.22 94.29 -38.44
N ALA A 140 73.31 93.26 -37.61
CA ALA A 140 74.18 93.25 -36.42
C ALA A 140 75.66 93.40 -36.80
N ALA A 141 76.12 92.72 -37.85
CA ALA A 141 77.47 92.88 -38.38
C ALA A 141 77.72 94.31 -38.91
N LYS A 142 76.76 94.89 -39.65
CA LYS A 142 76.81 96.28 -40.13
C LYS A 142 76.81 97.28 -38.96
N SER A 143 75.97 97.09 -37.94
CA SER A 143 75.91 97.94 -36.74
C SER A 143 77.22 97.89 -35.95
N LYS A 144 77.83 96.72 -35.79
CA LYS A 144 79.18 96.58 -35.22
C LYS A 144 80.22 97.35 -36.04
N LYS A 145 80.17 97.26 -37.37
CA LYS A 145 81.06 98.01 -38.27
C LYS A 145 80.82 99.53 -38.22
N ILE A 146 79.58 99.96 -38.03
CA ILE A 146 79.24 101.38 -37.84
C ILE A 146 79.79 101.90 -36.51
N LEU A 147 79.71 101.13 -35.42
CA LEU A 147 80.35 101.46 -34.13
C LEU A 147 81.88 101.57 -34.25
N GLU A 148 82.54 100.67 -35.00
CA GLU A 148 83.98 100.74 -35.29
C GLU A 148 84.37 102.00 -36.10
N LEU A 149 83.46 102.57 -36.90
CA LEU A 149 83.72 103.73 -37.76
C LEU A 149 83.29 105.06 -37.14
N GLN A 150 82.20 105.10 -36.37
CA GLN A 150 81.67 106.33 -35.74
C GLN A 150 82.52 106.85 -34.58
N GLY A 151 83.52 106.10 -34.12
CA GLY A 151 84.54 106.59 -33.19
C GLY A 151 85.48 107.67 -33.75
N LYS A 152 85.31 108.11 -35.02
CA LYS A 152 86.18 109.11 -35.67
C LYS A 152 85.41 110.14 -36.52
N CYS A 153 85.90 111.37 -36.44
CA CYS A 153 85.58 112.56 -37.25
C CYS A 153 84.29 113.35 -36.93
N LEU A 154 84.36 114.65 -37.25
CA LEU A 154 83.48 115.72 -36.78
C LEU A 154 82.61 116.31 -37.91
N LYS A 155 81.57 117.08 -37.53
CA LYS A 155 80.65 117.80 -38.43
C LYS A 155 81.40 118.85 -39.28
N PRO A 156 80.88 119.15 -40.49
CA PRO A 156 80.43 120.52 -40.75
C PRO A 156 79.07 120.63 -41.47
N THR A 157 78.63 121.89 -41.70
CA THR A 157 77.30 122.35 -42.15
C THR A 157 77.37 122.94 -43.58
N ILE A 158 76.25 122.97 -44.34
CA ILE A 158 75.83 123.90 -45.46
C ILE A 158 74.63 123.21 -46.19
N ILE A 159 73.37 123.70 -46.24
CA ILE A 159 72.70 124.93 -46.75
C ILE A 159 72.18 124.81 -48.22
N ASN A 160 70.84 124.75 -48.38
CA ASN A 160 69.90 125.11 -49.50
C ASN A 160 70.24 124.69 -50.98
N VAL A 161 69.34 124.57 -51.97
CA VAL A 161 68.12 125.32 -52.40
C VAL A 161 67.22 124.45 -53.32
N GLY A 162 65.88 124.61 -53.33
CA GLY A 162 65.08 124.62 -54.58
C GLY A 162 64.12 123.46 -54.96
N LEU A 163 62.83 123.80 -55.06
CA LEU A 163 61.80 123.40 -56.08
C LEU A 163 61.70 121.95 -56.62
N ALA A 164 60.57 121.27 -56.35
CA ALA A 164 59.64 120.72 -57.38
C ALA A 164 58.43 119.93 -56.79
N ALA A 165 57.34 119.85 -57.58
CA ALA A 165 56.16 118.96 -57.45
C ALA A 165 55.22 119.09 -56.21
N LYS A 166 53.90 119.00 -56.47
CA LYS A 166 52.83 119.09 -55.45
C LYS A 166 52.59 117.74 -54.74
N LYS A 167 52.84 117.66 -53.44
CA LYS A 167 52.22 116.70 -52.50
C LYS A 167 51.84 117.42 -51.21
N ARG A 168 50.78 116.99 -50.52
CA ARG A 168 50.41 117.51 -49.18
C ARG A 168 51.37 116.95 -48.13
N PRO A 169 52.06 117.77 -47.32
CA PRO A 169 52.91 117.30 -46.22
C PRO A 169 52.30 117.63 -44.84
N CYS A 170 52.64 116.84 -43.83
CA CYS A 170 52.53 117.22 -42.42
C CYS A 170 53.92 117.03 -41.79
N PHE A 171 54.46 118.08 -41.16
CA PHE A 171 55.79 118.03 -40.51
C PHE A 171 55.65 117.82 -38.99
N PRO A 172 56.55 117.04 -38.36
CA PRO A 172 56.51 116.77 -36.93
C PRO A 172 57.23 117.85 -36.09
N LEU A 173 56.89 117.93 -34.80
CA LEU A 173 57.57 118.78 -33.81
C LEU A 173 58.24 117.97 -32.69
N ARG A 174 59.11 118.64 -31.93
CA ARG A 174 60.14 118.02 -31.09
C ARG A 174 59.67 117.65 -29.67
N ARG A 175 60.31 116.60 -29.14
CA ARG A 175 60.63 116.41 -27.72
C ARG A 175 61.25 117.67 -27.09
N ALA A 176 60.91 117.95 -25.83
CA ALA A 176 61.71 118.75 -24.93
C ALA A 176 61.96 117.96 -23.63
N VAL A 177 63.20 118.00 -23.12
CA VAL A 177 63.59 117.51 -21.78
C VAL A 177 64.71 118.42 -21.29
N LEU A 178 64.49 119.03 -20.12
CA LEU A 178 65.47 119.59 -19.18
C LEU A 178 64.85 119.27 -17.80
N GLU A 179 65.45 118.54 -16.87
CA GLU A 179 66.82 118.58 -16.32
C GLU A 179 67.03 119.78 -15.37
N ALA A 180 67.87 119.60 -14.34
CA ALA A 180 67.68 120.22 -13.04
C ALA A 180 68.29 121.63 -12.83
N GLU A 181 67.73 122.31 -11.82
CA GLU A 181 68.21 123.52 -11.11
C GLU A 181 69.73 123.51 -10.77
N PRO A 182 70.40 124.67 -10.49
CA PRO A 182 69.77 125.88 -9.93
C PRO A 182 70.22 127.29 -10.40
N MET A 183 69.29 128.26 -10.30
CA MET A 183 69.50 129.68 -9.90
C MET A 183 70.43 130.60 -10.75
N PRO A 184 70.42 131.95 -10.56
CA PRO A 184 69.41 132.85 -9.99
C PRO A 184 69.12 134.11 -10.86
N LYS A 185 68.39 135.08 -10.27
CA LYS A 185 68.31 136.54 -10.59
C LYS A 185 67.43 136.98 -11.77
N ALA A 186 66.25 137.47 -11.36
CA ALA A 186 65.37 138.37 -12.10
C ALA A 186 66.02 139.74 -12.43
N LYS A 187 65.24 140.60 -13.13
CA LYS A 187 65.53 141.94 -13.70
C LYS A 187 65.89 141.86 -15.21
N THR A 188 65.49 142.79 -16.09
CA THR A 188 64.86 144.12 -15.86
C THR A 188 63.97 144.57 -17.04
N ASN A 189 62.97 145.42 -16.73
CA ASN A 189 62.47 146.55 -17.52
C ASN A 189 61.88 146.37 -18.95
N SER A 190 60.54 146.26 -18.97
CA SER A 190 59.61 147.29 -19.49
C SER A 190 59.82 147.96 -20.86
N SER A 191 58.75 147.98 -21.66
CA SER A 191 58.48 149.04 -22.66
C SER A 191 56.97 149.33 -22.76
N LEU A 192 56.54 150.42 -22.09
CA LEU A 192 55.32 151.20 -22.40
C LEU A 192 55.57 152.02 -23.70
N PRO A 193 54.58 152.71 -24.35
CA PRO A 193 53.32 153.27 -23.85
C PRO A 193 52.12 153.00 -24.82
N LYS A 194 50.92 153.65 -24.85
CA LYS A 194 50.32 154.88 -24.28
C LYS A 194 48.82 154.59 -23.97
N LEU A 195 48.08 155.16 -23.02
CA LEU A 195 48.22 156.27 -22.05
C LEU A 195 47.81 157.69 -22.52
N SER A 196 46.67 158.15 -21.98
CA SER A 196 46.31 159.55 -21.67
C SER A 196 45.27 159.54 -20.52
N SER A 197 45.35 160.32 -19.43
CA SER A 197 46.41 161.23 -18.95
C SER A 197 46.10 161.71 -17.52
N VAL A 198 47.12 161.81 -16.62
CA VAL A 198 47.20 162.74 -15.45
C VAL A 198 46.17 162.47 -14.30
N GLU A 199 46.43 162.57 -12.98
CA GLU A 199 47.46 163.20 -12.14
C GLU A 199 47.71 162.41 -10.81
N PRO A 200 48.88 162.50 -10.13
CA PRO A 200 49.12 161.85 -8.83
C PRO A 200 49.48 162.79 -7.64
N LYS A 201 49.20 162.36 -6.40
CA LYS A 201 49.75 162.92 -5.14
C LYS A 201 50.22 161.82 -4.15
N ILE A 202 51.54 161.80 -3.92
CA ILE A 202 52.29 161.48 -2.66
C ILE A 202 51.82 160.32 -1.73
N ILE A 203 52.61 159.22 -1.77
CA ILE A 203 53.17 158.39 -0.66
C ILE A 203 52.26 157.66 0.36
N ASP A 204 52.33 156.32 0.39
CA ASP A 204 53.08 155.52 1.41
C ASP A 204 53.33 154.06 0.91
N MET A 205 54.33 153.36 1.46
CA MET A 205 54.74 152.00 1.05
C MET A 205 54.62 150.91 2.13
N ILE A 206 54.61 151.25 3.43
CA ILE A 206 54.70 150.22 4.49
C ILE A 206 53.44 149.33 4.52
N SER A 207 52.27 149.95 4.40
CA SER A 207 50.95 149.27 4.35
C SER A 207 50.88 148.11 3.32
N MET A 208 51.55 148.23 2.17
CA MET A 208 51.57 147.17 1.15
C MET A 208 52.34 145.92 1.58
N ALA A 209 53.33 146.04 2.46
CA ALA A 209 54.13 144.91 2.92
C ALA A 209 53.31 144.01 3.87
N ASP A 210 52.67 144.61 4.88
CA ASP A 210 51.85 143.89 5.86
C ASP A 210 50.64 143.24 5.21
N HIS A 211 49.97 143.92 4.28
CA HIS A 211 48.87 143.35 3.52
C HIS A 211 49.30 142.10 2.74
N LYS A 212 50.47 142.15 2.09
CA LYS A 212 51.02 141.01 1.33
C LYS A 212 51.47 139.85 2.22
N MET A 213 52.04 140.13 3.40
CA MET A 213 52.44 139.12 4.38
C MET A 213 51.23 138.37 4.96
N ASN A 214 50.13 139.08 5.21
CA ASN A 214 48.86 138.47 5.63
C ASN A 214 48.23 137.59 4.53
N CYS A 215 48.24 138.03 3.26
CA CYS A 215 47.74 137.23 2.14
C CYS A 215 48.51 135.90 2.00
N LEU A 216 49.85 135.93 2.01
CA LEU A 216 50.69 134.73 1.94
C LEU A 216 50.47 133.80 3.14
N SER A 217 50.21 134.35 4.32
CA SER A 217 49.93 133.56 5.53
C SER A 217 48.59 132.80 5.43
N GLN A 218 47.56 133.40 4.82
CA GLN A 218 46.28 132.75 4.54
C GLN A 218 46.40 131.68 3.43
N GLU A 219 47.25 131.90 2.44
CA GLU A 219 47.53 130.93 1.38
C GLU A 219 48.22 129.67 1.94
N VAL A 220 49.18 129.83 2.85
CA VAL A 220 49.87 128.71 3.54
C VAL A 220 48.94 127.92 4.46
N THR A 221 48.00 128.55 5.17
CA THR A 221 47.03 127.81 6.00
C THR A 221 46.01 127.05 5.15
N LYS A 222 45.57 127.63 4.02
CA LYS A 222 44.70 126.96 3.04
C LYS A 222 45.35 125.71 2.45
N LEU A 223 46.59 125.81 1.96
CA LEU A 223 47.35 124.68 1.41
C LEU A 223 47.60 123.57 2.45
N ARG A 224 47.78 123.91 3.73
CA ARG A 224 47.88 122.91 4.82
C ARG A 224 46.57 122.15 5.06
N GLY A 225 45.43 122.82 4.95
CA GLY A 225 44.12 122.16 5.05
C GLY A 225 43.86 121.23 3.86
N GLU A 226 44.21 121.66 2.65
CA GLU A 226 44.09 120.86 1.42
C GLU A 226 44.98 119.60 1.47
N LEU A 227 46.20 119.71 1.98
CA LEU A 227 47.11 118.57 2.16
C LEU A 227 46.60 117.56 3.21
N LEU A 228 45.99 118.04 4.30
CA LEU A 228 45.43 117.15 5.34
C LEU A 228 44.27 116.33 4.77
N LEU A 229 43.34 116.99 4.07
CA LEU A 229 42.22 116.32 3.40
C LEU A 229 42.69 115.31 2.34
N GLN A 230 43.73 115.61 1.57
CA GLN A 230 44.34 114.64 0.66
C GLN A 230 44.89 113.42 1.40
N THR A 231 45.54 113.62 2.55
CA THR A 231 46.10 112.53 3.37
C THR A 231 44.98 111.63 3.91
N ASP A 232 43.92 112.21 4.48
CA ASP A 232 42.75 111.46 4.98
C ASP A 232 42.06 110.65 3.88
N THR A 233 41.92 111.23 2.67
CA THR A 233 41.34 110.49 1.53
C THR A 233 42.21 109.33 1.05
N ILE A 234 43.54 109.44 1.13
CA ILE A 234 44.45 108.34 0.78
C ILE A 234 44.30 107.19 1.79
N GLU A 235 44.29 107.46 3.10
CA GLU A 235 44.07 106.42 4.13
C GLU A 235 42.73 105.70 3.97
N ILE A 236 41.67 106.41 3.58
CA ILE A 236 40.35 105.82 3.32
C ILE A 236 40.40 104.90 2.09
N LEU A 237 41.03 105.34 0.99
CA LEU A 237 41.18 104.55 -0.23
C LEU A 237 42.06 103.31 -0.03
N GLU A 238 43.15 103.40 0.74
CA GLU A 238 43.99 102.24 1.08
C GLU A 238 43.23 101.20 1.92
N LYS A 239 42.43 101.65 2.90
CA LYS A 239 41.58 100.76 3.72
C LYS A 239 40.48 100.10 2.89
N GLN A 240 39.88 100.82 1.94
CA GLN A 240 38.90 100.27 1.00
C GLN A 240 39.54 99.22 0.08
N ALA A 241 40.66 99.55 -0.59
CA ALA A 241 41.36 98.63 -1.49
C ALA A 241 41.84 97.35 -0.78
N LYS A 242 42.30 97.45 0.47
CA LYS A 242 42.68 96.28 1.28
C LYS A 242 41.48 95.38 1.59
N LEU A 243 40.33 95.96 1.94
CA LEU A 243 39.10 95.22 2.25
C LEU A 243 38.51 94.55 0.99
N GLU A 244 38.56 95.22 -0.16
CA GLU A 244 38.19 94.65 -1.45
C GLU A 244 39.09 93.47 -1.85
N LEU A 245 40.42 93.58 -1.66
CA LEU A 245 41.35 92.47 -1.91
C LEU A 245 41.12 91.27 -0.98
N GLU A 246 40.86 91.50 0.30
CA GLU A 246 40.52 90.43 1.25
C GLU A 246 39.19 89.75 0.89
N GLN A 247 38.20 90.51 0.43
CA GLN A 247 36.94 89.94 -0.07
C GLN A 247 37.14 89.16 -1.37
N GLN A 248 37.87 89.68 -2.35
CA GLN A 248 38.18 88.99 -3.61
C GLN A 248 38.96 87.69 -3.38
N LEU A 249 39.91 87.67 -2.44
CA LEU A 249 40.64 86.46 -2.06
C LEU A 249 39.71 85.42 -1.43
N LYS A 250 38.84 85.83 -0.50
CA LYS A 250 37.86 84.95 0.15
C LYS A 250 36.84 84.39 -0.84
N GLU A 251 36.34 85.21 -1.75
CA GLU A 251 35.47 84.76 -2.84
C GLU A 251 36.17 83.79 -3.79
N SER A 252 37.45 84.02 -4.10
CA SER A 252 38.25 83.13 -4.97
C SER A 252 38.48 81.78 -4.31
N LEU A 253 38.77 81.75 -3.01
CA LEU A 253 38.86 80.52 -2.22
C LEU A 253 37.53 79.77 -2.16
N ASN A 254 36.41 80.46 -1.95
CA ASN A 254 35.09 79.82 -1.99
C ASN A 254 34.80 79.20 -3.36
N LYS A 255 35.03 79.96 -4.45
CA LYS A 255 34.86 79.49 -5.84
C LYS A 255 35.76 78.27 -6.14
N GLN A 256 36.95 78.18 -5.56
CA GLN A 256 37.82 76.99 -5.64
C GLN A 256 37.27 75.79 -4.84
N HIS A 257 36.73 76.00 -3.64
CA HIS A 257 36.10 74.92 -2.85
C HIS A 257 34.82 74.41 -3.53
N ASP A 258 34.01 75.29 -4.09
CA ASP A 258 32.81 74.93 -4.86
C ASP A 258 33.19 74.15 -6.13
N ALA A 259 34.20 74.61 -6.88
CA ALA A 259 34.71 73.90 -8.05
C ALA A 259 35.27 72.51 -7.69
N MET A 260 35.99 72.38 -6.57
CA MET A 260 36.51 71.08 -6.10
C MET A 260 35.39 70.16 -5.56
N SER A 261 34.36 70.72 -4.91
CA SER A 261 33.14 70.00 -4.51
C SER A 261 32.36 69.48 -5.72
N GLN A 262 32.27 70.28 -6.79
CA GLN A 262 31.69 69.85 -8.07
C GLN A 262 32.57 68.80 -8.75
N ALA A 263 33.89 68.95 -8.78
CA ALA A 263 34.81 67.95 -9.35
C ALA A 263 34.72 66.60 -8.62
N MET A 264 34.64 66.59 -7.30
CA MET A 264 34.45 65.35 -6.51
C MET A 264 33.08 64.69 -6.78
N LYS A 265 32.01 65.49 -6.93
CA LYS A 265 30.67 64.97 -7.31
C LYS A 265 30.64 64.42 -8.73
N LEU A 266 31.35 65.06 -9.67
CA LEU A 266 31.50 64.58 -11.04
C LEU A 266 32.37 63.31 -11.10
N ALA A 267 33.43 63.21 -10.29
CA ALA A 267 34.22 61.99 -10.17
C ALA A 267 33.37 60.82 -9.63
N ALA A 268 32.62 61.02 -8.54
CA ALA A 268 31.73 60.01 -8.00
C ALA A 268 30.62 59.60 -8.98
N ARG A 269 30.03 60.55 -9.72
CA ARG A 269 29.03 60.23 -10.75
C ARG A 269 29.66 59.56 -11.98
N ASN A 270 30.92 59.83 -12.30
CA ASN A 270 31.65 59.10 -13.34
C ASN A 270 31.95 57.65 -12.92
N GLU A 271 32.33 57.41 -11.66
CA GLU A 271 32.51 56.05 -11.12
C GLU A 271 31.18 55.26 -11.11
N GLU A 272 30.07 55.93 -10.78
CA GLU A 272 28.71 55.39 -10.89
C GLU A 272 28.30 55.12 -12.34
N LEU A 273 28.58 56.04 -13.27
CA LEU A 273 28.35 55.85 -14.72
C LEU A 273 29.21 54.73 -15.32
N GLU A 274 30.47 54.59 -14.91
CA GLU A 274 31.29 53.44 -15.30
C GLU A 274 30.72 52.13 -14.79
N LYS A 275 30.08 52.13 -13.60
CA LYS A 275 29.40 50.95 -13.09
C LYS A 275 28.12 50.67 -13.88
N GLU A 276 27.28 51.69 -14.12
CA GLU A 276 26.09 51.58 -14.99
C GLU A 276 26.47 51.04 -16.38
N LEU A 277 27.59 51.50 -16.97
CA LEU A 277 28.11 50.99 -18.24
C LEU A 277 28.56 49.52 -18.15
N ARG A 278 29.32 49.13 -17.12
CA ARG A 278 29.71 47.73 -16.90
C ARG A 278 28.48 46.83 -16.70
N ASP A 279 27.47 47.30 -15.97
CA ASP A 279 26.23 46.57 -15.74
C ASP A 279 25.43 46.44 -17.05
N ILE A 280 25.41 47.49 -17.90
CA ILE A 280 24.85 47.44 -19.28
C ILE A 280 25.60 46.44 -20.17
N ASP A 281 26.94 46.40 -20.14
CA ASP A 281 27.73 45.42 -20.91
C ASP A 281 27.39 43.97 -20.50
N HIS A 282 27.21 43.71 -19.20
CA HIS A 282 26.79 42.38 -18.72
C HIS A 282 25.37 42.02 -19.15
N VAL A 283 24.43 42.97 -19.13
CA VAL A 283 23.06 42.78 -19.63
C VAL A 283 23.07 42.56 -21.15
N ALA A 284 23.89 43.29 -21.90
CA ALA A 284 24.02 43.11 -23.35
C ALA A 284 24.55 41.71 -23.70
N LEU A 285 25.59 41.23 -23.00
CA LEU A 285 26.13 39.88 -23.18
C LEU A 285 25.12 38.78 -22.77
N ALA A 286 24.32 39.00 -21.72
CA ALA A 286 23.25 38.08 -21.32
C ALA A 286 22.14 38.03 -22.38
N VAL A 287 21.66 39.18 -22.86
CA VAL A 287 20.67 39.27 -23.94
C VAL A 287 21.19 38.67 -25.24
N GLU A 288 22.48 38.83 -25.56
CA GLU A 288 23.10 38.17 -26.70
C GLU A 288 23.16 36.64 -26.53
N ALA A 289 23.48 36.13 -25.33
CA ALA A 289 23.48 34.70 -25.04
C ALA A 289 22.06 34.08 -25.12
N ASP A 290 21.05 34.79 -24.61
CA ASP A 290 19.64 34.39 -24.70
C ASP A 290 19.11 34.47 -26.14
N CYS A 291 19.46 35.51 -26.89
CA CYS A 291 19.13 35.63 -28.32
C CYS A 291 19.78 34.49 -29.12
N ASN A 292 21.06 34.18 -28.89
CA ASN A 292 21.75 33.06 -29.53
C ASN A 292 21.10 31.71 -29.16
N SER A 293 20.63 31.55 -27.93
CA SER A 293 19.91 30.36 -27.48
C SER A 293 18.53 30.23 -28.13
N ALA A 294 17.78 31.33 -28.24
CA ALA A 294 16.50 31.40 -28.93
C ALA A 294 16.64 31.17 -30.45
N VAL A 295 17.69 31.73 -31.09
CA VAL A 295 18.03 31.47 -32.49
C VAL A 295 18.41 30.00 -32.70
N LYS A 296 19.16 29.38 -31.77
CA LYS A 296 19.51 27.96 -31.83
C LYS A 296 18.29 27.04 -31.73
N GLU A 297 17.34 27.33 -30.84
CA GLU A 297 16.07 26.60 -30.74
C GLU A 297 15.15 26.88 -31.93
N ASN A 298 15.08 28.11 -32.44
CA ASN A 298 14.35 28.41 -33.67
C ASN A 298 14.97 27.69 -34.89
N ASN A 299 16.29 27.60 -35.02
CA ASN A 299 16.94 26.81 -36.06
C ASN A 299 16.64 25.30 -35.90
N ARG A 300 16.54 24.79 -34.66
CA ARG A 300 16.10 23.41 -34.37
C ARG A 300 14.62 23.18 -34.72
N ARG A 301 13.77 24.21 -34.62
CA ARG A 301 12.36 24.17 -35.08
C ARG A 301 12.27 24.26 -36.60
N VAL A 302 13.04 25.14 -37.24
CA VAL A 302 13.13 25.27 -38.69
C VAL A 302 13.63 23.97 -39.31
N GLY A 303 14.65 23.32 -38.75
CA GLY A 303 15.11 22.00 -39.20
C GLY A 303 14.01 20.93 -39.18
N LYS A 304 13.22 20.86 -38.09
CA LYS A 304 12.04 19.96 -38.02
C LYS A 304 10.91 20.34 -38.97
N LEU A 305 10.80 21.61 -39.38
CA LEU A 305 9.84 22.06 -40.39
C LEU A 305 10.35 21.80 -41.82
N GLN A 306 11.66 21.82 -42.04
CA GLN A 306 12.32 21.42 -43.28
C GLN A 306 12.20 19.91 -43.48
N GLU A 307 12.50 19.10 -42.47
CA GLU A 307 12.30 17.64 -42.45
C GLU A 307 10.85 17.27 -42.81
N LYS A 308 9.85 17.92 -42.18
CA LYS A 308 8.43 17.75 -42.52
C LYS A 308 8.06 18.27 -43.92
N LEU A 309 8.73 19.31 -44.41
CA LEU A 309 8.50 19.82 -45.77
C LEU A 309 9.09 18.86 -46.81
N GLU A 310 10.23 18.23 -46.53
CA GLU A 310 10.83 17.19 -47.35
C GLU A 310 9.96 15.92 -47.38
N ASP A 311 9.40 15.50 -46.24
CA ASP A 311 8.39 14.43 -46.17
C ASP A 311 7.14 14.75 -47.01
N ILE A 312 6.58 15.95 -46.86
CA ILE A 312 5.39 16.38 -47.63
C ILE A 312 5.73 16.52 -49.12
N MET A 313 6.91 17.04 -49.48
CA MET A 313 7.37 17.08 -50.87
C MET A 313 7.55 15.67 -51.43
N MET A 314 8.07 14.71 -50.66
CA MET A 314 8.18 13.31 -51.07
C MET A 314 6.80 12.67 -51.29
N GLN A 315 5.82 12.95 -50.42
CA GLN A 315 4.42 12.53 -50.61
C GLN A 315 3.82 13.16 -51.88
N VAL A 316 4.05 14.45 -52.13
CA VAL A 316 3.62 15.12 -53.37
C VAL A 316 4.26 14.47 -54.59
N HIS A 317 5.55 14.13 -54.57
CA HIS A 317 6.21 13.42 -55.68
C HIS A 317 5.66 12.00 -55.90
N VAL A 318 5.10 11.33 -54.87
CA VAL A 318 4.40 10.04 -55.03
C VAL A 318 3.03 10.26 -55.67
N LEU A 319 2.23 11.20 -55.14
CA LEU A 319 0.91 11.55 -55.68
C LEU A 319 0.99 12.10 -57.12
N GLU A 320 2.06 12.82 -57.47
CA GLU A 320 2.33 13.25 -58.85
C GLU A 320 2.64 12.06 -59.76
N ARG A 321 3.39 11.06 -59.30
CA ARG A 321 3.65 9.83 -60.08
C ARG A 321 2.36 9.06 -60.31
N GLU A 322 1.55 8.87 -59.28
CA GLU A 322 0.22 8.25 -59.37
C GLU A 322 -0.68 9.01 -60.35
N LEU A 323 -0.73 10.35 -60.25
CA LEU A 323 -1.45 11.20 -61.19
C LEU A 323 -0.90 11.11 -62.63
N THR A 324 0.40 10.81 -62.84
CA THR A 324 0.93 10.54 -64.18
C THR A 324 0.59 9.13 -64.70
N MET A 325 0.35 8.15 -63.82
CA MET A 325 -0.15 6.82 -64.21
C MET A 325 -1.62 6.93 -64.64
N GLU A 326 -2.48 7.52 -63.80
CA GLU A 326 -3.88 7.84 -64.11
C GLU A 326 -4.02 8.62 -65.42
N ARG A 327 -3.14 9.61 -65.67
CA ARG A 327 -3.13 10.35 -66.94
C ARG A 327 -2.74 9.51 -68.16
N ARG A 328 -1.90 8.47 -68.00
CA ARG A 328 -1.60 7.51 -69.09
C ARG A 328 -2.81 6.61 -69.36
N GLU A 329 -3.41 6.05 -68.33
CA GLU A 329 -4.60 5.19 -68.48
C GLU A 329 -5.77 5.96 -69.11
N VAL A 330 -6.02 7.21 -68.69
CA VAL A 330 -6.99 8.11 -69.34
C VAL A 330 -6.60 8.45 -70.79
N GLN A 331 -5.32 8.42 -71.16
CA GLN A 331 -4.86 8.67 -72.53
C GLN A 331 -4.93 7.42 -73.42
N GLU A 332 -4.71 6.23 -72.87
CA GLU A 332 -4.92 4.94 -73.53
C GLU A 332 -6.43 4.69 -73.76
N LEU A 333 -7.27 4.87 -72.73
CA LEU A 333 -8.73 4.82 -72.85
C LEU A 333 -9.27 5.85 -73.86
N ARG A 334 -8.61 7.00 -74.03
CA ARG A 334 -8.94 7.96 -75.10
C ARG A 334 -8.55 7.43 -76.48
N ALA A 335 -7.39 6.80 -76.63
CA ALA A 335 -6.98 6.18 -77.89
C ALA A 335 -7.94 5.06 -78.31
N ASP A 336 -8.35 4.20 -77.38
CA ASP A 336 -9.37 3.16 -77.61
C ASP A 336 -10.72 3.77 -78.03
N LEU A 337 -11.14 4.85 -77.39
CA LEU A 337 -12.38 5.55 -77.72
C LEU A 337 -12.27 6.25 -79.11
N GLU A 338 -11.08 6.71 -79.51
CA GLU A 338 -10.82 7.20 -80.87
C GLU A 338 -10.77 6.07 -81.92
N ALA A 339 -10.25 4.90 -81.57
CA ALA A 339 -10.33 3.69 -82.40
C ALA A 339 -11.79 3.26 -82.60
N CYS A 340 -12.58 3.17 -81.53
CA CYS A 340 -14.03 2.91 -81.58
C CYS A 340 -14.78 3.98 -82.42
N ARG A 341 -14.34 5.25 -82.38
CA ARG A 341 -14.89 6.32 -83.25
C ARG A 341 -14.44 6.15 -84.70
N LEU A 342 -13.24 5.64 -84.97
CA LEU A 342 -12.78 5.34 -86.33
C LEU A 342 -13.54 4.15 -86.92
N GLU A 343 -13.75 3.08 -86.15
CA GLU A 343 -14.64 1.98 -86.50
C GLU A 343 -16.08 2.46 -86.72
N LYS A 344 -16.64 3.29 -85.83
CA LYS A 344 -17.95 3.90 -86.05
C LYS A 344 -18.02 4.69 -87.35
N ARG A 345 -16.97 5.46 -87.72
CA ARG A 345 -16.90 6.16 -89.02
C ARG A 345 -16.73 5.20 -90.20
N ASN A 346 -16.06 4.07 -90.02
CA ASN A 346 -15.97 3.02 -91.04
C ASN A 346 -17.34 2.37 -91.26
N VAL A 347 -17.99 1.88 -90.20
CA VAL A 347 -19.34 1.33 -90.22
C VAL A 347 -20.34 2.35 -90.74
N GLN A 348 -20.22 3.63 -90.39
CA GLN A 348 -21.08 4.69 -90.94
C GLN A 348 -20.84 4.91 -92.43
N ARG A 349 -19.60 4.87 -92.93
CA ARG A 349 -19.33 4.87 -94.39
C ARG A 349 -19.89 3.64 -95.09
N THR A 350 -19.84 2.46 -94.46
CA THR A 350 -20.47 1.25 -95.00
C THR A 350 -21.99 1.38 -94.96
N LEU A 351 -22.56 1.99 -93.92
CA LEU A 351 -23.99 2.29 -93.80
C LEU A 351 -24.44 3.35 -94.81
N GLU A 352 -23.62 4.35 -95.10
CA GLU A 352 -23.87 5.36 -96.13
C GLU A 352 -23.74 4.75 -97.52
N SER A 353 -22.76 3.87 -97.80
CA SER A 353 -22.72 3.11 -99.06
C SER A 353 -23.93 2.18 -99.19
N THR A 354 -24.35 1.50 -98.12
CA THR A 354 -25.52 0.61 -98.14
C THR A 354 -26.86 1.35 -98.10
N LEU A 355 -26.90 2.60 -97.64
CA LEU A 355 -28.05 3.51 -97.78
C LEU A 355 -28.07 4.20 -99.14
N ASP A 356 -26.91 4.44 -99.76
CA ASP A 356 -26.78 4.73 -101.18
C ASP A 356 -27.06 3.49 -102.03
N GLU A 357 -26.94 2.28 -101.49
CA GLU A 357 -27.43 1.04 -102.11
C GLU A 357 -28.88 0.76 -101.78
N LYS A 358 -29.42 1.32 -100.70
CA LYS A 358 -30.85 1.49 -100.46
C LYS A 358 -31.38 2.77 -101.14
N LYS A 359 -30.54 3.43 -101.97
CA LYS A 359 -30.91 4.27 -103.12
C LYS A 359 -30.66 3.53 -104.43
N ARG A 360 -29.59 2.72 -104.57
CA ARG A 360 -29.49 1.64 -105.59
C ARG A 360 -30.59 0.57 -105.42
N MET A 361 -31.38 0.68 -104.34
CA MET A 361 -32.60 -0.03 -103.93
C MET A 361 -33.70 0.89 -103.33
N SER A 362 -33.63 2.21 -103.62
CA SER A 362 -34.75 3.16 -103.83
C SER A 362 -34.51 4.02 -105.09
N ASP A 363 -34.83 3.41 -106.27
CA ASP A 363 -34.88 3.96 -107.65
C ASP A 363 -35.37 2.95 -108.77
N ARG A 364 -36.23 1.95 -108.48
CA ARG A 364 -37.04 1.06 -109.40
C ARG A 364 -38.52 0.93 -108.92
N ILE A 365 -38.94 -0.22 -108.39
CA ILE A 365 -40.14 -0.56 -107.57
C ILE A 365 -41.20 0.52 -107.16
N ASN A 366 -41.01 1.81 -106.79
CA ASN A 366 -42.18 2.76 -106.75
C ASN A 366 -42.77 2.95 -108.16
N GLN A 367 -41.92 2.92 -109.20
CA GLN A 367 -42.40 2.76 -110.58
C GLN A 367 -43.25 1.50 -110.75
N LEU A 368 -43.08 0.48 -109.91
CA LEU A 368 -43.93 -0.72 -109.89
C LEU A 368 -45.15 -0.55 -108.95
N THR A 369 -45.04 0.19 -107.83
CA THR A 369 -46.19 0.51 -106.94
C THR A 369 -47.25 1.34 -107.67
N VAL A 370 -46.83 2.32 -108.48
CA VAL A 370 -47.70 3.13 -109.34
C VAL A 370 -48.44 2.26 -110.40
N ILE A 371 -47.94 1.07 -110.70
CA ILE A 371 -48.51 0.14 -111.70
C ILE A 371 -49.51 -0.87 -111.08
N GLY A 372 -49.61 -0.97 -109.75
CA GLY A 372 -50.54 -1.88 -109.07
C GLY A 372 -52.02 -1.48 -109.04
N GLY A 373 -52.39 -0.35 -109.67
CA GLY A 373 -53.62 0.40 -109.40
C GLY A 373 -54.73 0.37 -110.45
N GLN A 374 -55.07 -0.79 -111.02
CA GLN A 374 -56.33 -1.08 -111.74
C GLN A 374 -56.68 -0.21 -112.99
N ASN A 375 -56.22 -0.67 -114.16
CA ASN A 375 -57.18 -0.98 -115.24
C ASN A 375 -57.91 -2.28 -114.82
N SER A 376 -59.17 -2.55 -115.18
CA SER A 376 -60.00 -2.07 -116.30
C SER A 376 -61.16 -1.17 -115.81
N TYR A 377 -61.74 -0.23 -116.59
CA TYR A 377 -61.87 -0.18 -118.06
C TYR A 377 -61.77 1.26 -118.62
N LYS A 378 -61.00 1.45 -119.70
CA LYS A 378 -61.49 1.92 -121.03
C LYS A 378 -60.35 2.07 -122.07
N ASN A 379 -60.70 1.71 -123.32
CA ASN A 379 -60.41 2.28 -124.64
C ASN A 379 -59.21 3.27 -124.80
N ASP A 380 -58.44 3.31 -125.91
CA ASP A 380 -58.67 2.76 -127.26
C ASP A 380 -57.36 2.73 -128.10
N LYS A 381 -57.35 1.92 -129.18
CA LYS A 381 -56.50 1.99 -130.41
C LYS A 381 -54.95 1.96 -130.36
N ASN A 382 -54.40 0.98 -131.08
CA ASN A 382 -53.38 1.01 -132.17
C ASN A 382 -52.24 2.06 -132.18
N GLU A 383 -51.03 1.80 -132.68
CA GLU A 383 -50.26 0.62 -133.14
C GLU A 383 -48.89 1.17 -133.60
N LYS A 384 -47.76 0.52 -133.27
CA LYS A 384 -46.58 0.26 -134.16
C LYS A 384 -45.31 -0.14 -133.38
N TYR A 385 -44.41 -0.76 -134.14
CA TYR A 385 -42.97 -1.04 -133.94
C TYR A 385 -42.19 0.01 -133.12
N ASP A 386 -41.06 -0.30 -132.48
CA ASP A 386 -40.13 -1.43 -132.74
C ASP A 386 -39.44 -1.95 -131.46
N MET A 387 -38.65 -3.03 -131.52
CA MET A 387 -38.21 -3.76 -130.33
C MET A 387 -36.68 -3.93 -130.18
N ASP A 388 -36.06 -3.18 -129.25
CA ASP A 388 -35.08 -3.72 -128.30
C ASP A 388 -34.89 -2.80 -127.08
N TYR A 389 -34.55 -3.34 -125.90
CA TYR A 389 -34.78 -2.65 -124.61
C TYR A 389 -33.52 -2.02 -123.98
N GLN A 390 -33.56 -0.71 -123.71
CA GLN A 390 -32.48 0.04 -123.04
C GLN A 390 -33.03 1.14 -122.09
N THR A 391 -32.18 1.62 -121.17
CA THR A 391 -32.33 2.85 -120.34
C THR A 391 -33.28 2.84 -119.10
N THR A 392 -32.68 2.58 -117.91
CA THR A 392 -32.69 3.43 -116.68
C THR A 392 -33.97 3.83 -115.87
N VAL A 393 -33.91 3.59 -114.53
CA VAL A 393 -34.10 4.59 -113.40
C VAL A 393 -35.51 4.98 -112.84
N LYS A 394 -35.55 5.35 -111.51
CA LYS A 394 -36.63 5.74 -110.52
C LYS A 394 -37.59 4.61 -110.07
N ASP A 395 -38.28 4.46 -108.91
CA ASP A 395 -38.34 4.86 -107.46
C ASP A 395 -37.81 3.93 -106.28
N ARG A 396 -37.99 2.60 -106.43
CA ARG A 396 -37.93 1.38 -105.52
C ARG A 396 -38.43 1.40 -104.03
N GLU A 397 -39.59 0.75 -103.76
CA GLU A 397 -40.45 0.86 -102.54
C GLU A 397 -40.76 -0.43 -101.73
N VAL A 398 -40.88 -1.63 -102.34
CA VAL A 398 -41.56 -2.81 -101.71
C VAL A 398 -40.63 -3.82 -101.01
N ILE A 399 -39.32 -3.57 -100.94
CA ILE A 399 -38.36 -4.44 -100.20
C ILE A 399 -38.64 -4.47 -98.68
N THR A 400 -39.40 -3.48 -98.19
CA THR A 400 -39.64 -3.20 -96.77
C THR A 400 -40.50 -4.24 -96.06
N ASN A 401 -41.71 -4.55 -96.53
CA ASN A 401 -42.76 -5.01 -95.60
C ASN A 401 -42.58 -6.41 -94.98
N THR A 402 -41.77 -7.32 -95.54
CA THR A 402 -41.41 -8.60 -94.89
C THR A 402 -40.08 -8.54 -94.16
N SER A 403 -39.06 -7.87 -94.70
CA SER A 403 -37.76 -7.75 -94.03
C SER A 403 -37.80 -6.77 -92.85
N ASN A 404 -38.52 -5.66 -92.98
CA ASN A 404 -38.73 -4.69 -91.89
C ASN A 404 -39.55 -5.29 -90.75
N VAL A 405 -40.37 -6.33 -90.94
CA VAL A 405 -41.05 -6.98 -89.80
C VAL A 405 -40.04 -7.80 -88.99
N PHE A 406 -39.14 -8.51 -89.65
CA PHE A 406 -38.05 -9.24 -88.97
C PHE A 406 -37.01 -8.29 -88.35
N GLU A 407 -36.73 -7.14 -88.99
CA GLU A 407 -35.80 -6.12 -88.50
C GLU A 407 -36.44 -5.21 -87.44
N MET A 408 -37.75 -4.92 -87.51
CA MET A 408 -38.51 -4.33 -86.40
C MET A 408 -38.56 -5.29 -85.23
N GLN A 409 -38.84 -6.59 -85.45
CA GLN A 409 -38.81 -7.58 -84.38
C GLN A 409 -37.42 -7.62 -83.75
N LYS A 410 -36.33 -7.77 -84.52
CA LYS A 410 -34.96 -7.72 -83.98
C LYS A 410 -34.64 -6.43 -83.23
N ARG A 411 -35.19 -5.27 -83.65
CA ARG A 411 -35.01 -3.99 -82.94
C ARG A 411 -35.95 -3.81 -81.75
N ILE A 412 -37.06 -4.54 -81.69
CA ILE A 412 -37.90 -4.74 -80.51
C ILE A 412 -37.16 -5.67 -79.54
N ASP A 413 -36.65 -6.81 -79.99
CA ASP A 413 -35.83 -7.74 -79.20
C ASP A 413 -34.57 -7.06 -78.64
N GLU A 414 -33.89 -6.20 -79.43
CA GLU A 414 -32.75 -5.38 -78.97
C GLU A 414 -33.20 -4.26 -78.01
N ALA A 415 -34.40 -3.71 -78.17
CA ALA A 415 -34.98 -2.73 -77.26
C ALA A 415 -35.47 -3.39 -75.96
N GLU A 416 -36.00 -4.61 -76.01
CA GLU A 416 -36.38 -5.45 -74.88
C GLU A 416 -35.15 -5.97 -74.16
N LEU A 417 -34.05 -6.29 -74.84
CA LEU A 417 -32.74 -6.52 -74.23
C LEU A 417 -32.19 -5.26 -73.55
N LYS A 418 -32.44 -4.06 -74.11
CA LYS A 418 -32.06 -2.79 -73.46
C LYS A 418 -32.98 -2.40 -72.32
N ILE A 419 -34.27 -2.69 -72.42
CA ILE A 419 -35.24 -2.53 -71.33
C ILE A 419 -34.92 -3.54 -70.23
N ALA A 420 -34.57 -4.78 -70.54
CA ALA A 420 -34.10 -5.78 -69.59
C ALA A 420 -32.76 -5.37 -68.96
N SER A 421 -31.80 -4.84 -69.72
CA SER A 421 -30.54 -4.30 -69.20
C SER A 421 -30.77 -3.09 -68.29
N LEU A 422 -31.68 -2.20 -68.65
CA LEU A 422 -32.08 -1.06 -67.82
C LEU A 422 -32.92 -1.50 -66.62
N GLN A 423 -33.77 -2.52 -66.74
CA GLN A 423 -34.51 -3.15 -65.63
C GLN A 423 -33.57 -3.91 -64.70
N GLN A 424 -32.48 -4.50 -65.19
CA GLN A 424 -31.43 -5.14 -64.40
C GLN A 424 -30.47 -4.12 -63.77
N THR A 425 -30.45 -2.89 -64.28
CA THR A 425 -29.72 -1.75 -63.69
C THR A 425 -30.59 -0.99 -62.71
N ILE A 426 -31.88 -0.83 -62.98
CA ILE A 426 -32.90 -0.40 -62.03
C ILE A 426 -32.98 -1.43 -60.91
N GLN A 427 -33.12 -2.73 -61.17
CA GLN A 427 -33.06 -3.77 -60.12
C GLN A 427 -31.76 -3.74 -59.32
N ARG A 428 -30.61 -3.39 -59.89
CA ARG A 428 -29.38 -3.15 -59.10
C ARG A 428 -29.49 -1.90 -58.25
N LEU A 429 -29.96 -0.78 -58.79
CA LEU A 429 -30.21 0.45 -58.02
C LEU A 429 -31.36 0.32 -57.01
N GLU A 430 -32.29 -0.61 -57.22
CA GLU A 430 -33.37 -0.97 -56.31
C GLU A 430 -32.90 -1.97 -55.26
N VAL A 431 -32.00 -2.90 -55.59
CA VAL A 431 -31.29 -3.74 -54.63
C VAL A 431 -30.27 -2.91 -53.83
N GLU A 432 -29.67 -1.87 -54.38
CA GLU A 432 -28.82 -0.91 -53.66
C GLU A 432 -29.67 0.03 -52.81
N ARG A 433 -30.76 0.59 -53.34
CA ARG A 433 -31.77 1.34 -52.56
C ARG A 433 -32.31 0.48 -51.43
N ASP A 434 -32.70 -0.75 -51.70
CA ASP A 434 -33.29 -1.66 -50.72
C ASP A 434 -32.23 -2.36 -49.86
N HIS A 435 -30.95 -2.32 -50.24
CA HIS A 435 -29.81 -2.60 -49.36
C HIS A 435 -29.59 -1.43 -48.40
N TYR A 436 -29.46 -0.18 -48.86
CA TYR A 436 -29.37 0.98 -47.97
C TYR A 436 -30.63 1.19 -47.14
N ARG A 437 -31.81 0.81 -47.64
CA ARG A 437 -33.06 0.77 -46.87
C ARG A 437 -33.09 -0.42 -45.93
N LYS A 438 -32.49 -1.58 -46.26
CA LYS A 438 -32.24 -2.68 -45.31
C LYS A 438 -31.15 -2.35 -44.31
N GLU A 439 -30.18 -1.49 -44.60
CA GLU A 439 -29.16 -1.04 -43.65
C GLU A 439 -29.72 0.04 -42.73
N TYR A 440 -30.56 0.94 -43.26
CA TYR A 440 -31.34 1.87 -42.45
C TYR A 440 -32.38 1.14 -41.60
N ILE A 441 -33.08 0.14 -42.16
CA ILE A 441 -33.98 -0.74 -41.40
C ILE A 441 -33.18 -1.64 -40.47
N ASN A 442 -31.98 -2.12 -40.80
CA ASN A 442 -31.11 -2.84 -39.86
C ASN A 442 -30.64 -1.92 -38.74
N CYS A 443 -30.40 -0.63 -38.98
CA CYS A 443 -30.02 0.32 -37.93
C CYS A 443 -31.23 0.74 -37.06
N ASP A 444 -32.42 0.82 -37.65
CA ASP A 444 -33.69 1.04 -36.94
C ASP A 444 -34.17 -0.24 -36.21
N GLU A 445 -33.88 -1.42 -36.76
CA GLU A 445 -34.09 -2.75 -36.15
C GLU A 445 -32.96 -3.15 -35.20
N GLN A 446 -31.77 -2.54 -35.26
CA GLN A 446 -30.73 -2.61 -34.21
C GLN A 446 -30.96 -1.57 -33.11
N ARG A 447 -31.68 -0.47 -33.40
CA ARG A 447 -32.23 0.40 -32.35
C ARG A 447 -33.44 -0.24 -31.70
N LYS A 448 -34.31 -0.90 -32.47
CA LYS A 448 -35.44 -1.67 -31.95
C LYS A 448 -35.03 -3.05 -31.43
N SER A 449 -33.86 -3.58 -31.78
CA SER A 449 -33.21 -4.67 -31.04
C SER A 449 -32.59 -4.08 -29.80
N ALA A 450 -31.83 -2.97 -29.82
CA ALA A 450 -31.38 -2.35 -28.58
C ALA A 450 -32.54 -2.07 -27.60
N ASP A 451 -33.71 -1.61 -28.06
CA ASP A 451 -34.93 -1.48 -27.25
C ASP A 451 -35.61 -2.83 -26.93
N LYS A 452 -35.60 -3.84 -27.82
CA LYS A 452 -36.14 -5.18 -27.54
C LYS A 452 -35.24 -6.01 -26.65
N ASP A 453 -33.95 -6.08 -26.91
CA ASP A 453 -32.89 -6.62 -26.07
C ASP A 453 -32.91 -5.89 -24.72
N THR A 454 -33.13 -4.57 -24.67
CA THR A 454 -33.38 -3.86 -23.40
C THR A 454 -34.71 -4.28 -22.76
N ALA A 455 -35.79 -4.48 -23.52
CA ALA A 455 -37.08 -4.94 -22.99
C ALA A 455 -37.09 -6.42 -22.57
N GLU A 456 -36.33 -7.28 -23.25
CA GLU A 456 -36.14 -8.71 -22.99
C GLU A 456 -35.09 -8.90 -21.89
N LEU A 457 -34.08 -8.04 -21.77
CA LEU A 457 -33.26 -7.92 -20.55
C LEU A 457 -34.07 -7.37 -19.38
N TRP A 458 -34.97 -6.39 -19.56
CA TRP A 458 -35.88 -5.97 -18.49
C TRP A 458 -36.88 -7.07 -18.12
N THR A 459 -37.37 -7.82 -19.11
CA THR A 459 -38.26 -8.96 -18.87
C THR A 459 -37.50 -10.08 -18.16
N GLN A 460 -36.30 -10.44 -18.61
CA GLN A 460 -35.40 -11.38 -17.93
C GLN A 460 -34.94 -10.87 -16.56
N ILE A 461 -34.75 -9.56 -16.34
CA ILE A 461 -34.44 -9.00 -15.02
C ILE A 461 -35.68 -9.05 -14.12
N CYS A 462 -36.89 -8.89 -14.66
CA CYS A 462 -38.15 -9.06 -13.93
C CYS A 462 -38.48 -10.54 -13.68
N GLU A 463 -38.16 -11.45 -14.59
CA GLU A 463 -38.30 -12.90 -14.45
C GLU A 463 -37.22 -13.45 -13.53
N LEU A 464 -35.95 -13.08 -13.68
CA LEU A 464 -34.87 -13.41 -12.73
C LEU A 464 -35.10 -12.77 -11.36
N LYS A 465 -35.71 -11.58 -11.24
CA LYS A 465 -36.19 -11.08 -9.94
C LYS A 465 -37.37 -11.89 -9.41
N SER A 466 -38.29 -12.33 -10.26
CA SER A 466 -39.41 -13.17 -9.86
C SER A 466 -38.95 -14.58 -9.47
N GLU A 467 -37.93 -15.13 -10.13
CA GLU A 467 -37.27 -16.38 -9.79
C GLU A 467 -36.37 -16.23 -8.57
N LEU A 468 -35.63 -15.12 -8.43
CA LEU A 468 -34.87 -14.79 -7.23
C LEU A 468 -35.84 -14.72 -6.06
N SER A 469 -36.92 -13.95 -6.13
CA SER A 469 -37.90 -13.87 -5.04
C SER A 469 -38.73 -15.15 -4.85
N ARG A 470 -38.94 -15.98 -5.87
CA ARG A 470 -39.45 -17.36 -5.69
C ARG A 470 -38.43 -18.26 -5.00
N LYS A 471 -37.13 -18.10 -5.27
CA LYS A 471 -36.05 -18.86 -4.63
C LYS A 471 -35.71 -18.34 -3.25
N GLU A 472 -35.81 -17.05 -2.97
CA GLU A 472 -35.76 -16.43 -1.64
C GLU A 472 -36.99 -16.86 -0.83
N TYR A 473 -38.18 -16.92 -1.43
CA TYR A 473 -39.36 -17.47 -0.76
C TYR A 473 -39.23 -18.98 -0.52
N ALA A 474 -38.70 -19.75 -1.48
CA ALA A 474 -38.42 -21.17 -1.30
C ALA A 474 -37.29 -21.43 -0.30
N LEU A 475 -36.27 -20.56 -0.23
CA LEU A 475 -35.14 -20.68 0.70
C LEU A 475 -35.54 -20.19 2.09
N ASN A 476 -36.40 -19.18 2.22
CA ASN A 476 -37.09 -18.85 3.48
C ASN A 476 -38.04 -19.98 3.91
N ASN A 477 -38.72 -20.67 2.98
CA ASN A 477 -39.53 -21.84 3.30
C ASN A 477 -38.67 -23.02 3.73
N VAL A 478 -37.56 -23.32 3.04
CA VAL A 478 -36.62 -24.39 3.43
C VAL A 478 -35.86 -24.03 4.72
N GLN A 479 -35.53 -22.76 4.95
CA GLN A 479 -34.96 -22.27 6.20
C GLN A 479 -35.99 -22.36 7.34
N ARG A 480 -37.25 -22.03 7.09
CA ARG A 480 -38.35 -22.19 8.04
C ARG A 480 -38.71 -23.65 8.28
N GLU A 481 -38.71 -24.52 7.28
CA GLU A 481 -38.86 -25.98 7.41
C GLU A 481 -37.67 -26.60 8.14
N LYS A 482 -36.46 -26.06 7.96
CA LYS A 482 -35.25 -26.41 8.72
C LYS A 482 -35.31 -25.91 10.16
N GLU A 483 -35.90 -24.75 10.41
CA GLU A 483 -36.16 -24.22 11.76
C GLU A 483 -37.28 -24.99 12.45
N GLU A 484 -38.36 -25.33 11.74
CA GLU A 484 -39.43 -26.23 12.17
C GLU A 484 -38.88 -27.65 12.42
N LEU A 485 -37.99 -28.19 11.57
CA LEU A 485 -37.31 -29.47 11.79
C LEU A 485 -36.27 -29.42 12.91
N CYS A 486 -35.60 -28.28 13.14
CA CYS A 486 -34.71 -28.09 14.29
C CYS A 486 -35.50 -27.95 15.59
N GLN A 487 -36.63 -27.23 15.56
CA GLN A 487 -37.55 -27.07 16.68
C GLN A 487 -38.25 -28.40 16.99
N GLN A 488 -38.69 -29.15 15.98
CA GLN A 488 -39.25 -30.49 16.13
C GLN A 488 -38.19 -31.52 16.56
N LYS A 489 -36.93 -31.42 16.09
CA LYS A 489 -35.82 -32.21 16.64
C LYS A 489 -35.52 -31.83 18.09
N LYS A 490 -35.60 -30.54 18.44
CA LYS A 490 -35.38 -30.04 19.80
C LYS A 490 -36.49 -30.53 20.72
N GLU A 491 -37.75 -30.42 20.33
CA GLU A 491 -38.92 -30.96 21.05
C GLU A 491 -38.87 -32.49 21.16
N ASN A 492 -38.40 -33.20 20.13
CA ASN A 492 -38.21 -34.65 20.17
C ASN A 492 -37.02 -35.05 21.06
N LEU A 493 -35.92 -34.28 21.06
CA LEU A 493 -34.80 -34.45 21.99
C LEU A 493 -35.16 -34.09 23.43
N GLU A 494 -35.95 -33.04 23.64
CA GLU A 494 -36.49 -32.64 24.94
C GLU A 494 -37.48 -33.69 25.45
N ALA A 495 -38.40 -34.21 24.61
CA ALA A 495 -39.25 -35.35 24.96
C ALA A 495 -38.45 -36.62 25.29
N ARG A 496 -37.38 -36.92 24.53
CA ARG A 496 -36.48 -38.04 24.81
C ARG A 496 -35.69 -37.83 26.11
N LEU A 497 -35.22 -36.62 26.40
CA LEU A 497 -34.56 -36.27 27.67
C LEU A 497 -35.53 -36.29 28.86
N GLN A 498 -36.80 -35.93 28.64
CA GLN A 498 -37.86 -36.03 29.64
C GLN A 498 -38.18 -37.49 29.97
N THR A 499 -38.24 -38.38 28.97
CA THR A 499 -38.36 -39.83 29.21
C THR A 499 -37.12 -40.43 29.88
N TYR A 500 -35.90 -39.96 29.54
CA TYR A 500 -34.67 -40.44 30.18
C TYR A 500 -34.48 -39.96 31.64
N LYS A 501 -35.29 -39.02 32.14
CA LYS A 501 -35.32 -38.64 33.56
C LYS A 501 -36.35 -39.41 34.40
N ASN A 502 -37.32 -40.07 33.77
CA ASN A 502 -38.42 -40.77 34.44
C ASN A 502 -38.34 -42.31 34.31
N GLN A 503 -37.17 -42.89 34.61
CA GLN A 503 -37.08 -44.32 34.91
C GLN A 503 -35.84 -44.65 35.77
N GLN A 504 -36.08 -44.81 37.07
CA GLN A 504 -35.11 -45.28 38.06
C GLN A 504 -35.73 -46.47 38.81
N TYR A 505 -34.92 -47.46 39.20
CA TYR A 505 -35.26 -48.59 40.08
C TYR A 505 -36.36 -49.58 39.64
N ILE A 506 -35.97 -50.81 39.25
CA ILE A 506 -35.94 -52.00 40.14
C ILE A 506 -35.41 -53.25 39.39
N PRO A 507 -34.69 -54.21 40.03
CA PRO A 507 -33.90 -55.23 39.33
C PRO A 507 -34.49 -56.65 39.33
N CYS A 508 -34.03 -57.49 38.40
CA CYS A 508 -34.14 -58.96 38.47
C CYS A 508 -32.79 -59.64 38.18
N ARG A 509 -32.70 -60.96 38.43
CA ARG A 509 -31.44 -61.70 38.63
C ARG A 509 -30.97 -62.52 37.42
N SER A 510 -29.64 -62.67 37.36
CA SER A 510 -28.91 -63.90 36.98
C SER A 510 -28.91 -64.37 35.51
N CYS A 511 -27.72 -64.32 34.92
CA CYS A 511 -27.21 -65.45 34.13
C CYS A 511 -25.75 -65.73 34.52
N LEU A 512 -25.43 -67.02 34.75
CA LEU A 512 -24.09 -67.58 34.96
C LEU A 512 -24.14 -69.06 34.51
N CYS A 513 -22.98 -69.65 34.18
CA CYS A 513 -22.93 -70.78 33.25
C CYS A 513 -22.86 -72.18 33.91
N LYS A 514 -23.73 -73.11 33.44
CA LYS A 514 -23.62 -74.59 33.56
C LYS A 514 -23.73 -75.16 35.01
N PRO A 515 -23.80 -76.50 35.24
CA PRO A 515 -23.83 -77.64 34.31
C PRO A 515 -24.98 -78.66 34.49
N VAL A 516 -25.02 -79.62 33.55
CA VAL A 516 -25.46 -81.04 33.63
C VAL A 516 -26.04 -81.55 34.96
N CYS A 517 -27.25 -82.14 34.93
CA CYS A 517 -27.51 -83.49 35.49
C CYS A 517 -28.79 -84.14 34.93
N ILE A 518 -28.98 -85.44 35.23
CA ILE A 518 -30.04 -86.33 34.75
C ILE A 518 -31.22 -86.36 35.74
N CYS A 519 -32.45 -86.55 35.24
CA CYS A 519 -33.52 -87.19 36.05
C CYS A 519 -34.43 -88.05 35.17
N THR A 520 -34.77 -89.26 35.64
CA THR A 520 -35.74 -90.17 35.04
C THR A 520 -36.31 -91.04 36.16
N CYS A 521 -37.63 -91.19 36.27
CA CYS A 521 -38.25 -91.96 37.35
C CYS A 521 -39.67 -92.47 37.02
N ALA A 522 -40.09 -93.49 37.79
CA ALA A 522 -41.46 -94.00 37.94
C ALA A 522 -42.12 -94.82 36.80
N SER A 523 -41.72 -96.10 36.66
CA SER A 523 -42.58 -97.32 36.62
C SER A 523 -41.77 -98.53 36.12
N GLY A 524 -42.06 -99.79 36.45
CA GLY A 524 -42.99 -100.39 37.42
C GLY A 524 -42.63 -101.89 37.59
N SER A 525 -42.95 -102.49 38.75
CA SER A 525 -42.32 -103.77 39.20
C SER A 525 -43.12 -105.05 38.77
N PRO A 526 -42.85 -106.30 39.27
CA PRO A 526 -42.63 -107.45 38.38
C PRO A 526 -43.59 -108.64 38.63
N ILE A 527 -43.36 -109.80 37.99
CA ILE A 527 -43.73 -111.17 38.40
C ILE A 527 -43.16 -112.19 37.38
N SER A 528 -43.00 -113.51 37.61
CA SER A 528 -42.43 -114.33 38.71
C SER A 528 -42.77 -115.83 38.44
N ALA A 529 -41.91 -116.74 38.91
CA ALA A 529 -42.21 -118.15 39.31
C ALA A 529 -42.43 -119.30 38.27
N LYS A 530 -41.42 -120.19 38.21
CA LYS A 530 -41.43 -121.59 38.74
C LYS A 530 -41.62 -122.87 37.87
N ASP A 531 -40.66 -123.78 38.10
CA ASP A 531 -40.74 -125.24 38.40
C ASP A 531 -40.94 -126.35 37.31
N ILE A 532 -39.80 -126.92 36.89
CA ILE A 532 -39.35 -128.34 37.04
C ILE A 532 -40.22 -129.52 36.50
N SER A 533 -39.62 -130.35 35.61
CA SER A 533 -39.72 -131.84 35.67
C SER A 533 -38.62 -132.53 34.84
N THR A 534 -37.90 -133.50 35.44
CA THR A 534 -36.46 -133.73 35.16
C THR A 534 -36.08 -134.71 34.03
N ALA A 535 -37.03 -135.39 33.37
CA ALA A 535 -36.72 -136.36 32.30
C ALA A 535 -36.89 -135.79 30.87
N LYS A 536 -37.78 -134.80 30.70
CA LYS A 536 -37.96 -134.07 29.44
C LYS A 536 -36.81 -133.07 29.18
N ILE A 537 -36.07 -132.73 30.25
CA ILE A 537 -35.02 -131.70 30.25
C ILE A 537 -33.96 -131.93 29.18
N MET A 538 -33.43 -133.15 28.96
CA MET A 538 -32.28 -133.29 28.05
C MET A 538 -32.61 -132.97 26.58
N HIS A 539 -33.85 -133.19 26.13
CA HIS A 539 -34.28 -132.81 24.78
C HIS A 539 -34.70 -131.35 24.73
N GLU A 540 -35.49 -130.89 25.71
CA GLU A 540 -35.88 -129.48 25.81
C GLU A 540 -34.70 -128.54 26.13
N HIS A 541 -33.57 -129.02 26.64
CA HIS A 541 -32.38 -128.21 26.91
C HIS A 541 -31.71 -127.83 25.58
N LEU A 542 -31.62 -128.77 24.63
CA LEU A 542 -31.13 -128.50 23.28
C LEU A 542 -32.13 -127.65 22.48
N GLU A 543 -33.44 -127.86 22.66
CA GLU A 543 -34.45 -126.97 22.06
C GLU A 543 -34.45 -125.56 22.68
N ARG A 544 -34.29 -125.45 24.01
CA ARG A 544 -34.13 -124.16 24.70
C ARG A 544 -32.84 -123.47 24.29
N GLU A 545 -31.71 -124.15 24.18
CA GLU A 545 -30.45 -123.57 23.69
C GLU A 545 -30.58 -123.08 22.24
N ARG A 546 -31.23 -123.87 21.38
CA ARG A 546 -31.58 -123.45 20.01
C ARG A 546 -32.44 -122.19 20.01
N ASP A 547 -33.47 -122.14 20.85
CA ASP A 547 -34.46 -121.05 20.82
C ASP A 547 -34.02 -119.82 21.62
N THR A 548 -33.15 -119.94 22.62
CA THR A 548 -32.40 -118.81 23.18
C THR A 548 -31.39 -118.29 22.18
N ALA A 549 -30.66 -119.15 21.46
CA ALA A 549 -29.74 -118.71 20.41
C ALA A 549 -30.49 -117.98 19.27
N LYS A 550 -31.71 -118.40 18.91
CA LYS A 550 -32.60 -117.62 18.02
C LYS A 550 -32.98 -116.28 18.64
N ALA A 551 -33.47 -116.26 19.88
CA ALA A 551 -33.88 -115.03 20.56
C ALA A 551 -32.70 -114.05 20.79
N ASP A 552 -31.47 -114.55 20.91
CA ASP A 552 -30.24 -113.76 20.93
C ASP A 552 -29.91 -113.22 19.53
N VAL A 553 -30.06 -114.02 18.46
CA VAL A 553 -29.89 -113.56 17.08
C VAL A 553 -30.96 -112.54 16.67
N GLU A 554 -32.22 -112.73 17.09
CA GLU A 554 -33.33 -111.79 16.86
C GLU A 554 -33.08 -110.49 17.62
N ARG A 555 -32.67 -110.54 18.89
CA ARG A 555 -32.26 -109.34 19.65
C ARG A 555 -31.05 -108.64 19.03
N LEU A 556 -30.06 -109.38 18.52
CA LEU A 556 -28.92 -108.80 17.80
C LEU A 556 -29.33 -108.20 16.44
N ILE A 557 -30.40 -108.69 15.82
CA ILE A 557 -31.01 -108.09 14.61
C ILE A 557 -31.74 -106.78 14.98
N GLU A 558 -32.52 -106.77 16.06
CA GLU A 558 -33.17 -105.56 16.59
C GLU A 558 -32.15 -104.50 17.02
N GLU A 559 -31.11 -104.89 17.77
CA GLU A 559 -30.00 -104.00 18.16
C GLU A 559 -29.25 -103.47 16.94
N ARG A 560 -28.94 -104.32 15.95
CA ARG A 560 -28.33 -103.89 14.67
C ARG A 560 -29.18 -102.87 13.94
N ASP A 561 -30.48 -103.08 13.84
CA ASP A 561 -31.35 -102.19 13.06
C ASP A 561 -31.72 -100.92 13.84
N ALA A 562 -31.83 -100.99 15.17
CA ALA A 562 -31.89 -99.80 16.03
C ALA A 562 -30.59 -98.96 15.96
N LEU A 563 -29.42 -99.61 15.89
CA LEU A 563 -28.14 -98.92 15.66
C LEU A 563 -28.06 -98.32 14.25
N ARG A 564 -28.60 -98.99 13.22
CA ARG A 564 -28.68 -98.46 11.85
C ARG A 564 -29.59 -97.25 11.76
N GLU A 565 -30.81 -97.30 12.28
CA GLU A 565 -31.70 -96.13 12.23
C GLU A 565 -31.21 -95.01 13.15
N ARG A 566 -30.50 -95.30 14.26
CA ARG A 566 -29.80 -94.28 15.06
C ARG A 566 -28.63 -93.64 14.30
N LEU A 567 -27.85 -94.43 13.54
CA LEU A 567 -26.78 -93.93 12.68
C LEU A 567 -27.33 -93.09 11.52
N LYS A 568 -28.42 -93.55 10.90
CA LYS A 568 -29.14 -92.85 9.84
C LYS A 568 -29.72 -91.53 10.33
N MET A 569 -30.46 -91.50 11.43
CA MET A 569 -30.94 -90.25 12.03
C MET A 569 -29.79 -89.30 12.38
N MET A 570 -28.67 -89.80 12.92
CA MET A 570 -27.48 -88.99 13.16
C MET A 570 -26.91 -88.41 11.85
N SER A 571 -26.85 -89.20 10.78
CA SER A 571 -26.39 -88.77 9.47
C SER A 571 -27.35 -87.75 8.83
N GLU A 572 -28.66 -87.99 8.90
CA GLU A 572 -29.70 -87.09 8.38
C GLU A 572 -29.65 -85.74 9.10
N VAL A 573 -29.61 -85.75 10.45
CA VAL A 573 -29.43 -84.55 11.27
C VAL A 573 -28.12 -83.84 10.89
N HIS A 574 -26.99 -84.54 10.81
CA HIS A 574 -25.71 -83.92 10.45
C HIS A 574 -25.71 -83.33 9.02
N THR A 575 -26.38 -83.98 8.06
CA THR A 575 -26.53 -83.41 6.71
C THR A 575 -27.44 -82.18 6.69
N SER A 576 -28.52 -82.15 7.48
CA SER A 576 -29.39 -80.98 7.60
C SER A 576 -28.69 -79.81 8.30
N GLU A 577 -27.90 -80.08 9.34
CA GLU A 577 -27.09 -79.09 10.04
C GLU A 577 -25.96 -78.56 9.13
N GLN A 578 -25.27 -79.41 8.38
CA GLN A 578 -24.30 -78.97 7.36
C GLN A 578 -24.93 -78.10 6.28
N LEU A 579 -26.16 -78.43 5.84
CA LEU A 579 -26.87 -77.68 4.80
C LEU A 579 -27.28 -76.31 5.34
N HIS A 580 -27.92 -76.26 6.50
CA HIS A 580 -28.28 -75.03 7.20
C HIS A 580 -27.05 -74.15 7.50
N LEU A 581 -25.92 -74.72 7.90
CA LEU A 581 -24.67 -73.97 8.10
C LEU A 581 -24.11 -73.38 6.79
N LYS A 582 -24.25 -74.08 5.66
CA LYS A 582 -23.87 -73.57 4.33
C LYS A 582 -24.81 -72.47 3.86
N GLU A 583 -26.12 -72.60 4.08
CA GLU A 583 -27.11 -71.57 3.76
C GLU A 583 -26.82 -70.28 4.56
N ASN A 584 -26.65 -70.39 5.88
CA ASN A 584 -26.26 -69.27 6.75
C ASN A 584 -24.91 -68.63 6.34
N LEU A 585 -23.93 -69.43 5.90
CA LEU A 585 -22.68 -68.90 5.35
C LEU A 585 -22.95 -68.07 4.08
N THR A 586 -23.73 -68.58 3.14
CA THR A 586 -24.07 -67.85 1.91
C THR A 586 -24.91 -66.60 2.15
N GLU A 587 -25.84 -66.62 3.12
CA GLU A 587 -26.62 -65.44 3.50
C GLU A 587 -25.72 -64.37 4.13
N THR A 588 -24.86 -64.76 5.08
CA THR A 588 -23.94 -63.82 5.73
C THR A 588 -22.90 -63.26 4.76
N GLU A 589 -22.37 -64.07 3.85
CA GLU A 589 -21.54 -63.60 2.73
C GLU A 589 -22.28 -62.61 1.83
N ASN A 590 -23.53 -62.89 1.45
CA ASN A 590 -24.31 -62.02 0.57
C ASN A 590 -24.66 -60.70 1.26
N ARG A 591 -24.96 -60.72 2.55
CA ARG A 591 -25.13 -59.51 3.36
C ARG A 591 -23.84 -58.72 3.49
N LEU A 592 -22.68 -59.38 3.62
CA LEU A 592 -21.38 -58.72 3.64
C LEU A 592 -21.07 -58.06 2.29
N LYS A 593 -21.26 -58.78 1.17
CA LYS A 593 -21.14 -58.23 -0.21
C LYS A 593 -22.06 -57.02 -0.43
N HIS A 594 -23.29 -57.05 0.11
CA HIS A 594 -24.22 -55.92 0.04
C HIS A 594 -23.71 -54.70 0.81
N ILE A 595 -23.25 -54.88 2.06
CA ILE A 595 -22.70 -53.80 2.89
C ILE A 595 -21.39 -53.24 2.30
N GLU A 596 -20.54 -54.09 1.73
CA GLU A 596 -19.31 -53.67 1.04
C GLU A 596 -19.63 -52.80 -0.19
N LYS A 597 -20.68 -53.15 -0.94
CA LYS A 597 -21.18 -52.33 -2.05
C LYS A 597 -21.74 -51.00 -1.55
N GLU A 598 -22.61 -51.01 -0.53
CA GLU A 598 -23.17 -49.78 0.05
C GLU A 598 -22.05 -48.85 0.56
N ARG A 599 -21.02 -49.39 1.20
CA ARG A 599 -19.82 -48.68 1.62
C ARG A 599 -19.08 -48.05 0.42
N GLN A 600 -18.96 -48.77 -0.70
CA GLN A 600 -18.30 -48.26 -1.90
C GLN A 600 -19.14 -47.18 -2.61
N ASP A 601 -20.46 -47.35 -2.71
CA ASP A 601 -21.39 -46.34 -3.23
C ASP A 601 -21.40 -45.07 -2.33
N LEU A 602 -21.29 -45.24 -1.01
CA LEU A 602 -21.11 -44.15 -0.05
C LEU A 602 -19.75 -43.45 -0.16
N LEU A 603 -18.66 -44.17 -0.46
CA LEU A 603 -17.36 -43.57 -0.73
C LEU A 603 -17.35 -42.77 -2.03
N VAL A 604 -17.97 -43.28 -3.11
CA VAL A 604 -18.11 -42.55 -4.38
C VAL A 604 -18.96 -41.30 -4.19
N THR A 605 -20.09 -41.39 -3.49
CA THR A 605 -20.94 -40.21 -3.21
C THR A 605 -20.34 -39.24 -2.19
N GLN A 606 -19.41 -39.67 -1.32
CA GLN A 606 -18.59 -38.76 -0.52
C GLN A 606 -17.54 -38.06 -1.42
N GLY A 607 -16.91 -38.78 -2.34
CA GLY A 607 -15.93 -38.24 -3.28
C GLY A 607 -16.52 -37.17 -4.20
N THR A 608 -17.69 -37.41 -4.80
CA THR A 608 -18.37 -36.41 -5.64
C THR A 608 -18.85 -35.21 -4.85
N LYS A 609 -19.35 -35.40 -3.61
CA LYS A 609 -19.68 -34.28 -2.71
C LYS A 609 -18.45 -33.47 -2.33
N ARG A 610 -17.29 -34.09 -2.11
CA ARG A 610 -16.03 -33.38 -1.85
C ARG A 610 -15.60 -32.57 -3.07
N ALA A 611 -15.58 -33.17 -4.26
CA ALA A 611 -15.28 -32.47 -5.50
C ALA A 611 -16.23 -31.27 -5.76
N ALA A 612 -17.52 -31.40 -5.42
CA ALA A 612 -18.48 -30.30 -5.50
C ALA A 612 -18.28 -29.21 -4.43
N ILE A 613 -17.78 -29.56 -3.24
CA ILE A 613 -17.39 -28.58 -2.21
C ILE A 613 -16.14 -27.83 -2.66
N ASN A 614 -15.08 -28.54 -3.07
CA ASN A 614 -13.87 -27.95 -3.63
C ASN A 614 -14.19 -26.99 -4.79
N GLY A 615 -15.00 -27.40 -5.77
CA GLY A 615 -15.39 -26.54 -6.88
C GLY A 615 -16.28 -25.34 -6.52
N LEU A 616 -16.87 -25.32 -5.32
CA LEU A 616 -17.56 -24.14 -4.77
C LEU A 616 -16.61 -23.27 -3.93
N GLU A 617 -15.60 -23.86 -3.30
CA GLU A 617 -14.50 -23.15 -2.62
C GLU A 617 -13.65 -22.40 -3.66
N ASP A 618 -13.27 -23.05 -4.77
CA ASP A 618 -12.57 -22.44 -5.92
C ASP A 618 -13.37 -21.23 -6.46
N GLN A 619 -14.69 -21.38 -6.67
CA GLN A 619 -15.58 -20.29 -7.13
C GLN A 619 -15.70 -19.15 -6.12
N LEU A 620 -15.67 -19.44 -4.82
CA LEU A 620 -15.69 -18.41 -3.78
C LEU A 620 -14.37 -17.62 -3.74
N ASP A 621 -13.23 -18.27 -3.98
CA ASP A 621 -11.93 -17.60 -4.04
C ASP A 621 -11.77 -16.76 -5.32
N ASP A 622 -12.25 -17.24 -6.47
CA ASP A 622 -12.36 -16.44 -7.71
C ASP A 622 -13.21 -15.18 -7.49
N ILE A 623 -14.41 -15.32 -6.90
CA ILE A 623 -15.30 -14.18 -6.61
C ILE A 623 -14.70 -13.22 -5.56
N GLN A 624 -13.93 -13.73 -4.58
CA GLN A 624 -13.20 -12.88 -3.63
C GLN A 624 -12.08 -12.09 -4.32
N GLU A 625 -11.37 -12.70 -5.27
CA GLU A 625 -10.30 -12.07 -6.05
C GLU A 625 -10.87 -11.03 -7.04
N GLU A 626 -12.00 -11.29 -7.70
CA GLU A 626 -12.72 -10.27 -8.49
C GLU A 626 -13.23 -9.12 -7.61
N LEU A 627 -13.77 -9.42 -6.44
CA LEU A 627 -14.16 -8.41 -5.45
C LEU A 627 -12.96 -7.61 -4.92
N ARG A 628 -11.75 -8.20 -4.89
CA ARG A 628 -10.50 -7.51 -4.54
C ARG A 628 -10.05 -6.58 -5.67
N ARG A 629 -10.10 -7.03 -6.93
CA ARG A 629 -9.75 -6.24 -8.13
C ARG A 629 -10.69 -5.04 -8.29
N THR A 630 -12.00 -5.26 -8.30
CA THR A 630 -13.01 -4.19 -8.42
C THR A 630 -12.94 -3.16 -7.28
N LYS A 631 -12.56 -3.57 -6.05
CA LYS A 631 -12.24 -2.63 -4.96
C LYS A 631 -10.99 -1.78 -5.23
N GLN A 632 -9.94 -2.36 -5.84
CA GLN A 632 -8.74 -1.61 -6.24
C GLN A 632 -9.03 -0.66 -7.40
N GLU A 633 -9.82 -1.08 -8.39
CA GLU A 633 -10.29 -0.26 -9.50
C GLU A 633 -11.14 0.93 -9.01
N LEU A 634 -12.08 0.69 -8.08
CA LEU A 634 -12.87 1.76 -7.45
C LEU A 634 -11.98 2.76 -6.69
N MET A 635 -10.91 2.29 -6.02
CA MET A 635 -9.96 3.18 -5.35
C MET A 635 -9.10 3.96 -6.35
N ALA A 636 -8.70 3.36 -7.48
CA ALA A 636 -8.02 4.05 -8.56
C ALA A 636 -8.91 5.11 -9.22
N GLN A 637 -10.18 4.78 -9.52
CA GLN A 637 -11.18 5.72 -10.05
C GLN A 637 -11.46 6.87 -9.08
N ARG A 638 -11.49 6.62 -7.75
CA ARG A 638 -11.59 7.70 -6.75
C ARG A 638 -10.40 8.63 -6.78
N THR A 639 -9.18 8.11 -6.88
CA THR A 639 -7.96 8.93 -7.01
C THR A 639 -7.98 9.74 -8.32
N GLN A 640 -8.38 9.14 -9.44
CA GLN A 640 -8.55 9.83 -10.72
C GLN A 640 -9.63 10.92 -10.63
N TYR A 641 -10.76 10.66 -9.95
CA TYR A 641 -11.79 11.68 -9.71
C TYR A 641 -11.26 12.84 -8.87
N PHE A 642 -10.48 12.61 -7.82
CA PHE A 642 -9.85 13.69 -7.06
C PHE A 642 -8.81 14.47 -7.88
N GLN A 643 -8.03 13.81 -8.74
CA GLN A 643 -7.12 14.48 -9.67
C GLN A 643 -7.87 15.34 -10.68
N LEU A 644 -8.94 14.82 -11.29
CA LEU A 644 -9.83 15.58 -12.18
C LEU A 644 -10.52 16.73 -11.46
N ARG A 645 -10.87 16.56 -10.17
CA ARG A 645 -11.45 17.62 -9.35
C ARG A 645 -10.46 18.76 -9.12
N THR A 646 -9.22 18.46 -8.72
CA THR A 646 -8.18 19.48 -8.55
C THR A 646 -7.81 20.16 -9.87
N LEU A 647 -7.80 19.42 -11.00
CA LEU A 647 -7.65 20.02 -12.33
C LEU A 647 -8.84 20.94 -12.67
N GLN A 648 -10.07 20.55 -12.33
CA GLN A 648 -11.25 21.40 -12.53
C GLN A 648 -11.14 22.69 -11.71
N ASP A 649 -10.87 22.58 -10.40
CA ASP A 649 -10.74 23.73 -9.50
C ASP A 649 -9.60 24.68 -9.99
N GLN A 650 -8.52 24.14 -10.57
CA GLN A 650 -7.45 24.91 -11.22
C GLN A 650 -7.89 25.58 -12.53
N THR A 651 -8.68 24.91 -13.38
CA THR A 651 -9.21 25.51 -14.61
C THR A 651 -10.27 26.57 -14.33
N ASP A 652 -11.10 26.40 -13.29
CA ASP A 652 -12.10 27.36 -12.87
C ASP A 652 -11.44 28.64 -12.31
N GLN A 653 -10.35 28.50 -11.55
CA GLN A 653 -9.51 29.63 -11.12
C GLN A 653 -8.85 30.36 -12.32
N ALA A 654 -8.21 29.61 -13.23
CA ALA A 654 -7.56 30.19 -14.41
C ALA A 654 -8.56 30.88 -15.37
N LEU A 655 -9.78 30.34 -15.47
CA LEU A 655 -10.89 30.95 -16.20
C LEU A 655 -11.34 32.26 -15.52
N GLY A 656 -11.46 32.28 -14.19
CA GLY A 656 -11.76 33.49 -13.43
C GLY A 656 -10.70 34.58 -13.61
N ASP A 657 -9.41 34.22 -13.57
CA ASP A 657 -8.31 35.15 -13.81
C ASP A 657 -8.30 35.69 -15.25
N ALA A 658 -8.58 34.85 -16.25
CA ALA A 658 -8.75 35.28 -17.64
C ALA A 658 -9.96 36.20 -17.84
N GLN A 659 -11.10 35.93 -17.18
CA GLN A 659 -12.28 36.79 -17.19
C GLN A 659 -12.03 38.15 -16.51
N ASN A 660 -11.28 38.17 -15.41
CA ASN A 660 -10.85 39.40 -14.74
C ASN A 660 -9.92 40.24 -15.64
N GLN A 661 -8.96 39.61 -16.33
CA GLN A 661 -8.09 40.27 -17.30
C GLN A 661 -8.87 40.82 -18.50
N LEU A 662 -9.84 40.06 -19.04
CA LEU A 662 -10.71 40.53 -20.11
C LEU A 662 -11.55 41.73 -19.67
N SER A 663 -12.18 41.66 -18.50
CA SER A 663 -12.95 42.77 -17.89
C SER A 663 -12.09 44.03 -17.70
N GLN A 664 -10.84 43.88 -17.27
CA GLN A 664 -9.90 45.01 -17.19
C GLN A 664 -9.55 45.55 -18.59
N ALA A 665 -9.26 44.70 -19.56
CA ALA A 665 -8.96 45.11 -20.94
C ALA A 665 -10.15 45.81 -21.62
N GLU A 666 -11.39 45.34 -21.39
CA GLU A 666 -12.62 46.01 -21.82
C GLU A 666 -12.79 47.36 -21.12
N SER A 667 -12.49 47.47 -19.83
CA SER A 667 -12.52 48.73 -19.08
C SER A 667 -11.50 49.74 -19.63
N GLU A 668 -10.30 49.28 -20.00
CA GLU A 668 -9.23 50.10 -20.58
C GLU A 668 -9.52 50.50 -22.04
N LEU A 669 -10.09 49.59 -22.83
CA LEU A 669 -10.59 49.86 -24.17
C LEU A 669 -11.72 50.89 -24.16
N ASN A 670 -12.69 50.79 -23.23
CA ASN A 670 -13.74 51.80 -23.08
C ASN A 670 -13.15 53.19 -22.73
N LYS A 671 -12.20 53.26 -21.78
CA LYS A 671 -11.47 54.50 -21.46
C LYS A 671 -10.69 55.04 -22.66
N ALA A 672 -10.16 54.18 -23.53
CA ALA A 672 -9.49 54.58 -24.77
C ALA A 672 -10.48 55.10 -25.83
N MET A 673 -11.62 54.44 -26.01
CA MET A 673 -12.70 54.90 -26.90
C MET A 673 -13.26 56.26 -26.48
N ASP A 674 -13.48 56.49 -25.19
CA ASP A 674 -13.96 57.79 -24.70
C ASP A 674 -12.92 58.91 -24.84
N ARG A 675 -11.63 58.60 -24.70
CA ARG A 675 -10.56 59.53 -25.10
C ARG A 675 -10.61 59.82 -26.60
N ASN A 676 -10.80 58.81 -27.45
CA ASN A 676 -10.85 59.00 -28.90
C ASN A 676 -12.05 59.87 -29.31
N ARG A 677 -13.24 59.60 -28.76
CA ARG A 677 -14.46 60.43 -28.92
C ARG A 677 -14.22 61.89 -28.53
N ASN A 678 -13.50 62.14 -27.44
CA ASN A 678 -13.16 63.50 -27.02
C ASN A 678 -12.17 64.18 -28.00
N MET A 679 -11.18 63.45 -28.52
CA MET A 679 -10.26 63.96 -29.55
C MET A 679 -10.98 64.22 -30.88
N GLU A 680 -11.89 63.35 -31.30
CA GLU A 680 -12.75 63.51 -32.48
C GLU A 680 -13.64 64.76 -32.36
N GLN A 681 -14.23 64.99 -31.19
CA GLN A 681 -15.01 66.20 -30.92
C GLN A 681 -14.14 67.47 -30.98
N GLN A 682 -12.95 67.46 -30.39
CA GLN A 682 -12.00 68.58 -30.50
C GLN A 682 -11.56 68.82 -31.96
N GLN A 683 -11.30 67.74 -32.71
CA GLN A 683 -10.94 67.82 -34.14
C GLN A 683 -12.09 68.38 -35.00
N SER A 684 -13.35 68.07 -34.67
CA SER A 684 -14.51 68.68 -35.31
C SER A 684 -14.59 70.18 -34.99
N GLN A 685 -14.48 70.57 -33.72
CA GLN A 685 -14.52 71.98 -33.29
C GLN A 685 -13.42 72.81 -33.97
N LEU A 686 -12.19 72.29 -34.04
CA LEU A 686 -11.08 72.93 -34.77
C LEU A 686 -11.34 72.99 -36.28
N ASN A 687 -11.91 71.95 -36.89
CA ASN A 687 -12.32 71.99 -38.29
C ASN A 687 -13.39 73.05 -38.57
N ASP A 688 -14.35 73.24 -37.67
CA ASP A 688 -15.40 74.24 -37.80
C ASP A 688 -14.87 75.68 -37.61
N GLN A 689 -13.91 75.89 -36.71
CA GLN A 689 -13.14 77.14 -36.64
C GLN A 689 -12.36 77.40 -37.93
N ILE A 690 -11.70 76.37 -38.49
CA ILE A 690 -10.99 76.47 -39.79
C ILE A 690 -11.95 76.78 -40.95
N LYS A 691 -13.19 76.26 -40.93
CA LYS A 691 -14.23 76.64 -41.92
C LYS A 691 -14.61 78.12 -41.77
N GLY A 692 -14.82 78.61 -40.55
CA GLY A 692 -15.13 80.01 -40.26
C GLY A 692 -14.03 80.96 -40.76
N LEU A 693 -12.79 80.73 -40.34
CA LEU A 693 -11.63 81.52 -40.78
C LEU A 693 -11.44 81.49 -42.31
N LYS A 694 -11.71 80.36 -42.98
CA LYS A 694 -11.70 80.28 -44.46
C LYS A 694 -12.83 81.08 -45.10
N GLN A 695 -14.00 81.19 -44.48
CA GLN A 695 -15.09 82.05 -44.94
C GLN A 695 -14.72 83.54 -44.78
N GLU A 696 -14.15 83.94 -43.65
CA GLU A 696 -13.66 85.30 -43.40
C GLU A 696 -12.53 85.71 -44.38
N ILE A 697 -11.57 84.83 -44.64
CA ILE A 697 -10.53 85.05 -45.66
C ILE A 697 -11.16 85.27 -47.04
N ASN A 698 -12.22 84.54 -47.38
CA ASN A 698 -12.90 84.67 -48.67
C ASN A 698 -13.75 85.95 -48.78
N THR A 699 -14.42 86.39 -47.71
CA THR A 699 -15.14 87.68 -47.72
C THR A 699 -14.18 88.86 -47.78
N LEU A 700 -13.07 88.82 -47.03
CA LEU A 700 -12.02 89.84 -47.11
C LEU A 700 -11.38 89.92 -48.51
N ARG A 701 -11.12 88.77 -49.16
CA ARG A 701 -10.68 88.71 -50.57
C ARG A 701 -11.71 89.32 -51.52
N SER A 702 -12.99 89.02 -51.34
CA SER A 702 -14.06 89.61 -52.16
C SER A 702 -14.10 91.14 -52.00
N ASN A 703 -13.98 91.64 -50.77
CA ASN A 703 -13.95 93.08 -50.48
C ASN A 703 -12.73 93.76 -51.13
N MET A 704 -11.55 93.11 -51.10
CA MET A 704 -10.35 93.59 -51.80
C MET A 704 -10.62 93.77 -53.30
N THR A 705 -11.21 92.76 -53.96
CA THR A 705 -11.52 92.85 -55.40
C THR A 705 -12.57 93.88 -55.77
N LEU A 706 -13.44 94.28 -54.83
CA LEU A 706 -14.39 95.38 -55.02
C LEU A 706 -13.69 96.74 -54.91
N LEU A 707 -12.78 96.90 -53.94
CA LEU A 707 -11.97 98.12 -53.78
C LEU A 707 -11.04 98.34 -54.97
N ASP A 708 -10.44 97.29 -55.53
CA ASP A 708 -9.65 97.39 -56.76
C ASP A 708 -10.50 97.84 -57.96
N GLN A 709 -11.70 97.27 -58.15
CA GLN A 709 -12.63 97.72 -59.20
C GLN A 709 -13.08 99.17 -59.02
N GLU A 710 -13.24 99.65 -57.78
CA GLU A 710 -13.61 101.03 -57.49
C GLU A 710 -12.45 101.99 -57.74
N LYS A 711 -11.23 101.63 -57.32
CA LYS A 711 -9.98 102.34 -57.63
C LYS A 711 -9.77 102.45 -59.16
N ASP A 712 -9.95 101.37 -59.91
CA ASP A 712 -9.77 101.36 -61.36
C ASP A 712 -10.80 102.26 -62.08
N ARG A 713 -12.07 102.30 -61.61
CA ARG A 713 -13.09 103.25 -62.11
C ARG A 713 -12.71 104.70 -61.82
N LEU A 714 -12.15 104.99 -60.64
CA LEU A 714 -11.71 106.33 -60.27
C LEU A 714 -10.50 106.78 -61.11
N LEU A 715 -9.59 105.86 -61.47
CA LEU A 715 -8.49 106.13 -62.40
C LEU A 715 -9.01 106.47 -63.81
N MET A 716 -9.89 105.64 -64.38
CA MET A 716 -10.50 105.93 -65.69
C MET A 716 -11.23 107.29 -65.71
N ALA A 717 -11.93 107.63 -64.61
CA ALA A 717 -12.59 108.93 -64.47
C ALA A 717 -11.61 110.10 -64.34
N LEU A 718 -10.41 109.88 -63.80
CA LEU A 718 -9.34 110.89 -63.73
C LEU A 718 -8.68 111.12 -65.10
N ASP A 719 -8.40 110.04 -65.84
CA ASP A 719 -7.86 110.12 -67.20
C ASP A 719 -8.83 110.88 -68.13
N GLU A 720 -10.11 110.51 -68.10
CA GLU A 720 -11.19 111.20 -68.82
C GLU A 720 -11.27 112.71 -68.52
N LYS A 721 -10.89 113.15 -67.31
CA LYS A 721 -10.89 114.58 -66.94
C LYS A 721 -9.61 115.26 -67.43
N THR A 722 -8.49 114.56 -67.37
CA THR A 722 -7.18 115.02 -67.85
C THR A 722 -7.20 115.26 -69.36
N GLU A 723 -7.76 114.35 -70.16
CA GLU A 723 -7.95 114.54 -71.60
C GLU A 723 -8.81 115.76 -71.93
N LYS A 724 -9.88 116.00 -71.14
CA LYS A 724 -10.79 117.14 -71.33
C LYS A 724 -10.12 118.47 -70.99
N ILE A 725 -9.25 118.50 -69.99
CA ILE A 725 -8.40 119.67 -69.67
C ILE A 725 -7.45 119.94 -70.84
N ALA A 726 -6.69 118.94 -71.27
CA ALA A 726 -5.75 119.05 -72.40
C ALA A 726 -6.42 119.36 -73.75
N ALA A 727 -7.74 119.18 -73.89
CA ALA A 727 -8.51 119.66 -75.03
C ALA A 727 -8.81 121.17 -74.95
N LEU A 728 -9.30 121.64 -73.80
CA LEU A 728 -9.61 123.06 -73.57
C LEU A 728 -8.35 123.95 -73.66
N GLU A 729 -7.21 123.47 -73.17
CA GLU A 729 -5.91 124.16 -73.28
C GLU A 729 -5.51 124.39 -74.76
N ARG A 730 -5.77 123.42 -75.65
CA ARG A 730 -5.48 123.55 -77.09
C ARG A 730 -6.43 124.51 -77.80
N GLU A 731 -7.70 124.57 -77.39
CA GLU A 731 -8.65 125.55 -77.92
C GLU A 731 -8.27 126.98 -77.51
N LEU A 732 -7.80 127.15 -76.26
CA LEU A 732 -7.35 128.43 -75.71
C LEU A 732 -6.10 128.95 -76.44
N MET A 733 -5.08 128.10 -76.61
CA MET A 733 -3.88 128.41 -77.41
C MET A 733 -4.21 128.83 -78.86
N HIS A 734 -5.23 128.23 -79.49
CA HIS A 734 -5.64 128.64 -80.83
C HIS A 734 -6.35 130.01 -80.85
N LYS A 735 -6.98 130.43 -79.74
CA LYS A 735 -7.57 131.77 -79.61
C LYS A 735 -6.52 132.85 -79.41
N ASP A 736 -5.45 132.56 -78.69
CA ASP A 736 -4.32 133.50 -78.53
C ASP A 736 -3.63 133.78 -79.87
N GLN A 737 -3.38 132.74 -80.69
CA GLN A 737 -2.86 132.91 -82.06
C GLN A 737 -3.77 133.78 -82.96
N GLN A 738 -5.10 133.74 -82.74
CA GLN A 738 -6.03 134.64 -83.45
C GLN A 738 -5.90 136.10 -82.98
N MET A 739 -5.51 136.37 -81.73
CA MET A 739 -5.18 137.72 -81.26
C MET A 739 -3.84 138.23 -81.82
N GLU A 740 -2.80 137.39 -81.88
CA GLU A 740 -1.47 137.76 -82.37
C GLU A 740 -1.49 138.29 -83.82
N GLY A 741 -2.39 137.75 -84.66
CA GLY A 741 -2.62 138.22 -86.03
C GLY A 741 -3.23 139.62 -86.10
N VAL A 742 -4.15 139.96 -85.20
CA VAL A 742 -4.72 141.31 -85.09
C VAL A 742 -3.67 142.30 -84.57
N GLN A 743 -2.85 141.87 -83.61
CA GLN A 743 -1.74 142.69 -83.10
C GLN A 743 -0.71 143.05 -84.19
N GLN A 744 -0.52 142.21 -85.22
CA GLN A 744 0.43 142.52 -86.31
C GLN A 744 0.06 143.82 -87.05
N GLN A 745 -1.24 144.07 -87.27
CA GLN A 745 -1.71 145.30 -87.93
C GLN A 745 -1.50 146.56 -87.06
N ILE A 746 -1.28 146.38 -85.75
CA ILE A 746 -0.97 147.45 -84.81
C ILE A 746 0.55 147.70 -84.78
N ARG A 747 1.38 146.65 -84.93
CA ARG A 747 2.85 146.75 -84.91
C ARG A 747 3.40 147.68 -86.01
N ASP A 748 2.80 147.69 -87.20
CA ASP A 748 3.22 148.57 -88.30
C ASP A 748 3.00 150.08 -88.01
N LEU A 749 2.05 150.41 -87.12
CA LEU A 749 1.85 151.77 -86.61
C LEU A 749 2.78 152.07 -85.42
N GLN A 750 3.14 151.06 -84.62
CA GLN A 750 4.03 151.17 -83.48
C GLN A 750 5.51 151.33 -83.86
N HIS A 751 5.94 150.89 -85.05
CA HIS A 751 7.32 151.07 -85.54
C HIS A 751 7.75 152.56 -85.56
N LYS A 752 6.82 153.50 -85.76
CA LYS A 752 7.08 154.96 -85.68
C LYS A 752 7.20 155.50 -84.26
N ASN A 753 6.76 154.74 -83.26
CA ASN A 753 6.89 155.02 -81.83
C ASN A 753 8.17 154.37 -81.24
N GLU A 754 8.76 153.41 -81.97
CA GLU A 754 9.81 152.50 -81.49
C GLU A 754 11.13 153.20 -81.13
N ILE A 755 11.43 154.32 -81.79
CA ILE A 755 12.57 155.21 -81.47
C ILE A 755 12.45 155.82 -80.06
N CYS A 756 11.23 155.94 -79.50
CA CYS A 756 11.03 156.28 -78.09
C CYS A 756 11.03 155.04 -77.16
N ILE A 757 10.83 153.84 -77.71
CA ILE A 757 10.81 152.57 -76.95
C ILE A 757 12.23 152.08 -76.66
N ASP A 758 13.23 152.33 -77.52
CA ASP A 758 14.62 151.91 -77.31
C ASP A 758 15.20 152.34 -75.94
N GLN A 759 14.81 153.51 -75.43
CA GLN A 759 15.23 154.03 -74.12
C GLN A 759 14.46 153.39 -72.94
N SER A 760 13.31 152.77 -73.19
CA SER A 760 12.58 151.92 -72.24
C SER A 760 13.12 150.48 -72.27
N ALA A 761 13.42 149.97 -73.47
CA ALA A 761 13.88 148.61 -73.73
C ALA A 761 15.15 148.22 -72.95
N GLU A 762 16.05 149.18 -72.66
CA GLU A 762 17.23 148.94 -71.82
C GLU A 762 16.86 148.58 -70.37
N ARG A 763 15.85 149.26 -69.79
CA ARG A 763 15.35 148.95 -68.44
C ARG A 763 14.46 147.71 -68.43
N GLU A 764 13.67 147.49 -69.48
CA GLU A 764 12.89 146.26 -69.62
C GLU A 764 13.78 145.02 -69.78
N ARG A 765 14.90 145.10 -70.50
CA ARG A 765 15.83 143.96 -70.63
C ARG A 765 16.41 143.53 -69.27
N GLN A 766 16.68 144.48 -68.37
CA GLN A 766 17.11 144.19 -67.00
C GLN A 766 16.00 143.54 -66.16
N LEU A 767 14.76 144.04 -66.25
CA LEU A 767 13.60 143.42 -65.58
C LEU A 767 13.30 142.00 -66.09
N ARG A 768 13.34 141.79 -67.41
CA ARG A 768 13.10 140.47 -68.04
C ARG A 768 14.17 139.44 -67.66
N SER A 769 15.43 139.85 -67.47
CA SER A 769 16.50 138.97 -66.94
C SER A 769 16.17 138.51 -65.52
N LEU A 770 15.80 139.46 -64.64
CA LEU A 770 15.43 139.16 -63.25
C LEU A 770 14.14 138.33 -63.14
N GLN A 771 13.21 138.48 -64.08
CA GLN A 771 12.01 137.63 -64.18
C GLN A 771 12.36 136.19 -64.58
N LEU A 772 13.24 135.98 -65.57
CA LEU A 772 13.73 134.64 -65.94
C LEU A 772 14.54 133.98 -64.81
N GLU A 773 15.33 134.74 -64.06
CA GLU A 773 16.03 134.27 -62.86
C GLU A 773 15.02 133.89 -61.76
N MET A 774 13.96 134.69 -61.55
CA MET A 774 12.90 134.38 -60.60
C MET A 774 12.11 133.11 -60.99
N GLU A 775 11.72 132.97 -62.26
CA GLU A 775 11.01 131.80 -62.77
C GLU A 775 11.85 130.52 -62.70
N THR A 776 13.15 130.59 -62.98
CA THR A 776 14.05 129.44 -62.87
C THR A 776 14.33 129.04 -61.43
N VAL A 777 14.51 130.00 -60.51
CA VAL A 777 14.60 129.73 -59.06
C VAL A 777 13.29 129.17 -58.51
N GLN A 778 12.13 129.68 -58.94
CA GLN A 778 10.84 129.17 -58.50
C GLN A 778 10.59 127.73 -59.01
N ARG A 779 10.91 127.44 -60.28
CA ARG A 779 10.82 126.07 -60.81
C ARG A 779 11.76 125.09 -60.08
N GLN A 780 12.96 125.55 -59.71
CA GLN A 780 13.89 124.77 -58.89
C GLN A 780 13.33 124.50 -57.47
N PHE A 781 12.70 125.50 -56.86
CA PHE A 781 12.03 125.37 -55.57
C PHE A 781 10.85 124.39 -55.62
N GLU A 782 10.06 124.41 -56.69
CA GLU A 782 8.96 123.47 -56.93
C GLU A 782 9.48 122.03 -57.05
N THR A 783 10.51 121.76 -57.86
CA THR A 783 11.15 120.43 -57.89
C THR A 783 11.73 120.02 -56.54
N ALA A 784 12.42 120.92 -55.84
CA ALA A 784 12.99 120.63 -54.52
C ALA A 784 11.91 120.37 -53.45
N SER A 785 10.71 120.93 -53.59
CA SER A 785 9.57 120.63 -52.72
C SER A 785 8.98 119.24 -53.00
N VAL A 786 8.86 118.86 -54.28
CA VAL A 786 8.44 117.51 -54.68
C VAL A 786 9.45 116.46 -54.22
N ASP A 787 10.75 116.69 -54.42
CA ASP A 787 11.81 115.79 -53.95
C ASP A 787 11.80 115.65 -52.41
N ARG A 788 11.59 116.75 -51.69
CA ARG A 788 11.41 116.76 -50.23
C ARG A 788 10.18 115.94 -49.80
N GLU A 789 9.08 116.03 -50.53
CA GLU A 789 7.84 115.30 -50.21
C GLU A 789 7.95 113.80 -50.51
N ASN A 790 8.57 113.45 -51.65
CA ASN A 790 8.96 112.07 -51.97
C ASN A 790 9.84 111.48 -50.87
N ALA A 791 10.90 112.19 -50.46
CA ALA A 791 11.80 111.75 -49.39
C ALA A 791 11.10 111.60 -48.03
N ILE A 792 10.15 112.48 -47.69
CA ILE A 792 9.32 112.36 -46.47
C ILE A 792 8.43 111.11 -46.55
N GLN A 793 7.83 110.82 -47.71
CA GLN A 793 6.94 109.67 -47.88
C GLN A 793 7.70 108.34 -47.91
N GLU A 794 8.91 108.31 -48.47
CA GLU A 794 9.83 107.18 -48.34
C GLU A 794 10.29 106.99 -46.88
N ASN A 795 10.61 108.05 -46.16
CA ASN A 795 10.97 107.96 -44.74
C ASN A 795 9.83 107.40 -43.88
N ARG A 796 8.58 107.76 -44.19
CA ARG A 796 7.39 107.18 -43.53
C ARG A 796 7.26 105.68 -43.81
N LYS A 797 7.34 105.24 -45.08
CA LYS A 797 7.34 103.82 -45.42
C LYS A 797 8.42 103.06 -44.66
N LEU A 798 9.66 103.56 -44.65
CA LEU A 798 10.77 102.93 -43.93
C LEU A 798 10.56 102.92 -42.40
N GLN A 799 9.81 103.86 -41.83
CA GLN A 799 9.41 103.82 -40.42
C GLN A 799 8.29 102.80 -40.15
N ASP A 800 7.31 102.70 -41.06
CA ASP A 800 6.23 101.71 -40.98
C ASP A 800 6.76 100.28 -41.14
N ASP A 801 7.64 100.05 -42.12
CA ASP A 801 8.35 98.79 -42.37
C ASP A 801 9.23 98.40 -41.16
N LEU A 802 9.99 99.36 -40.61
CA LEU A 802 10.79 99.14 -39.40
C LEU A 802 9.90 98.81 -38.19
N ALA A 803 8.75 99.46 -38.04
CA ALA A 803 7.80 99.18 -36.97
C ALA A 803 7.18 97.78 -37.12
N ALA A 804 6.85 97.36 -38.34
CA ALA A 804 6.35 96.02 -38.66
C ALA A 804 7.40 94.94 -38.30
N VAL A 805 8.62 95.05 -38.81
CA VAL A 805 9.72 94.11 -38.50
C VAL A 805 10.04 94.09 -37.00
N THR A 806 9.98 95.24 -36.32
CA THR A 806 10.19 95.29 -34.86
C THR A 806 8.99 94.70 -34.08
N CYS A 807 7.81 94.59 -34.67
CA CYS A 807 6.69 93.85 -34.12
C CYS A 807 6.88 92.34 -34.31
N GLU A 808 7.23 91.91 -35.53
CA GLU A 808 7.54 90.51 -35.87
C GLU A 808 8.65 89.94 -34.98
N VAL A 809 9.78 90.64 -34.83
CA VAL A 809 10.89 90.21 -33.96
C VAL A 809 10.42 89.99 -32.51
N ARG A 810 9.52 90.83 -31.99
CA ARG A 810 8.95 90.65 -30.63
C ARG A 810 7.97 89.47 -30.55
N ASN A 811 7.26 89.16 -31.63
CA ASN A 811 6.36 88.02 -31.68
C ASN A 811 7.15 86.70 -31.75
N MET A 812 8.15 86.62 -32.65
CA MET A 812 9.09 85.50 -32.73
C MET A 812 9.85 85.28 -31.41
N GLN A 813 10.17 86.35 -30.66
CA GLN A 813 10.76 86.25 -29.32
C GLN A 813 9.81 85.60 -28.31
N ARG A 814 8.52 85.95 -28.29
CA ARG A 814 7.54 85.30 -27.41
C ARG A 814 7.29 83.84 -27.80
N GLU A 815 7.22 83.54 -29.10
CA GLU A 815 7.07 82.16 -29.60
C GLU A 815 8.29 81.29 -29.22
N LEU A 816 9.50 81.86 -29.28
CA LEU A 816 10.72 81.22 -28.78
C LEU A 816 10.69 80.99 -27.26
N GLU A 817 10.14 81.92 -26.49
CA GLU A 817 9.99 81.79 -25.03
C GLU A 817 8.94 80.75 -24.63
N ILE A 818 7.81 80.67 -25.35
CA ILE A 818 6.78 79.63 -25.21
C ILE A 818 7.39 78.25 -25.55
N SER A 819 8.04 78.13 -26.71
CA SER A 819 8.72 76.89 -27.14
C SER A 819 9.79 76.43 -26.13
N ARG A 820 10.46 77.37 -25.46
CA ARG A 820 11.41 77.08 -24.38
C ARG A 820 10.72 76.59 -23.11
N ALA A 821 9.59 77.19 -22.71
CA ALA A 821 8.81 76.74 -21.57
C ALA A 821 8.28 75.31 -21.78
N GLU A 822 7.69 75.04 -22.96
CA GLU A 822 7.26 73.70 -23.37
C GLU A 822 8.42 72.69 -23.34
N CYS A 823 9.61 73.07 -23.81
CA CYS A 823 10.82 72.25 -23.72
C CYS A 823 11.25 71.96 -22.27
N TYR A 824 11.03 72.88 -21.32
CA TYR A 824 11.29 72.64 -19.90
C TYR A 824 10.23 71.74 -19.26
N ASP A 825 8.95 71.92 -19.58
CA ASP A 825 7.89 71.06 -19.06
C ASP A 825 7.99 69.63 -19.62
N LEU A 826 8.34 69.46 -20.90
CA LEU A 826 8.67 68.16 -21.48
C LEU A 826 9.88 67.51 -20.80
N LYS A 827 10.94 68.26 -20.46
CA LYS A 827 12.07 67.74 -19.67
C LYS A 827 11.66 67.33 -18.27
N ARG A 828 10.78 68.10 -17.61
CA ARG A 828 10.25 67.76 -16.27
C ARG A 828 9.36 66.51 -16.31
N GLN A 829 8.52 66.38 -17.33
CA GLN A 829 7.73 65.17 -17.58
C GLN A 829 8.66 63.97 -17.83
N LEU A 830 9.66 64.10 -18.70
CA LEU A 830 10.66 63.06 -18.96
C LEU A 830 11.38 62.63 -17.67
N GLN A 831 11.83 63.59 -16.84
CA GLN A 831 12.47 63.31 -15.55
C GLN A 831 11.53 62.58 -14.58
N THR A 832 10.22 62.90 -14.62
CA THR A 832 9.18 62.20 -13.85
C THR A 832 9.01 60.76 -14.37
N TYR A 833 8.90 60.56 -15.68
CA TYR A 833 8.84 59.23 -16.29
C TYR A 833 10.08 58.39 -15.97
N VAL A 834 11.29 58.95 -16.02
CA VAL A 834 12.52 58.26 -15.61
C VAL A 834 12.49 57.84 -14.14
N SER A 835 11.93 58.67 -13.25
CA SER A 835 11.76 58.28 -11.83
C SER A 835 10.72 57.18 -11.63
N GLU A 836 9.64 57.16 -12.41
CA GLU A 836 8.62 56.09 -12.38
C GLU A 836 9.12 54.78 -12.99
N VAL A 837 9.92 54.85 -14.08
CA VAL A 837 10.61 53.70 -14.66
C VAL A 837 11.57 53.10 -13.64
N ARG A 838 12.44 53.90 -13.01
CA ARG A 838 13.34 53.43 -11.94
C ARG A 838 12.57 52.81 -10.77
N ARG A 839 11.44 53.41 -10.36
CA ARG A 839 10.56 52.86 -9.31
C ARG A 839 9.95 51.51 -9.72
N ALA A 840 9.61 51.33 -10.99
CA ALA A 840 9.11 50.07 -11.54
C ALA A 840 10.22 49.00 -11.65
N GLU A 841 11.42 49.37 -12.12
CA GLU A 841 12.61 48.51 -12.16
C GLU A 841 12.98 48.01 -10.75
N GLU A 842 13.02 48.89 -9.75
CA GLU A 842 13.26 48.48 -8.37
C GLU A 842 12.13 47.58 -7.81
N LEU A 843 10.87 47.75 -8.25
CA LEU A 843 9.76 46.89 -7.84
C LEU A 843 9.84 45.51 -8.50
N LEU A 844 10.21 45.46 -9.78
CA LEU A 844 10.47 44.22 -10.52
C LEU A 844 11.65 43.46 -9.92
N ASN A 845 12.77 44.14 -9.61
CA ASN A 845 13.92 43.51 -8.94
C ASN A 845 13.56 42.95 -7.56
N ARG A 846 12.71 43.62 -6.77
CA ARG A 846 12.19 43.06 -5.51
C ARG A 846 11.37 41.79 -5.75
N LYS A 847 10.50 41.79 -6.76
CA LYS A 847 9.66 40.62 -7.12
C LYS A 847 10.45 39.46 -7.72
N GLU A 848 11.53 39.74 -8.44
CA GLU A 848 12.44 38.72 -8.98
C GLU A 848 13.32 38.11 -7.88
N ASN A 849 13.72 38.90 -6.88
CA ASN A 849 14.34 38.38 -5.66
C ASN A 849 13.36 37.47 -4.88
N GLU A 850 12.12 37.91 -4.63
CA GLU A 850 11.08 37.05 -4.02
C GLU A 850 10.86 35.74 -4.82
N ARG A 851 10.85 35.81 -6.16
CA ARG A 851 10.72 34.64 -7.04
C ARG A 851 11.90 33.68 -6.90
N THR A 852 13.12 34.18 -6.88
CA THR A 852 14.34 33.35 -6.73
C THR A 852 14.47 32.78 -5.32
N GLU A 853 14.07 33.53 -4.28
CA GLU A 853 13.95 33.02 -2.91
C GLU A 853 12.94 31.87 -2.82
N MET A 854 11.73 32.01 -3.38
CA MET A 854 10.75 30.91 -3.41
C MET A 854 11.26 29.70 -4.20
N LEU A 855 11.91 29.90 -5.36
CA LEU A 855 12.53 28.81 -6.12
C LEU A 855 13.63 28.08 -5.32
N ASN A 856 14.38 28.80 -4.48
CA ASN A 856 15.38 28.19 -3.61
C ASN A 856 14.73 27.43 -2.43
N HIS A 857 13.62 27.90 -1.88
CA HIS A 857 12.81 27.13 -0.91
C HIS A 857 12.25 25.85 -1.56
N PHE A 858 11.68 25.93 -2.76
CA PHE A 858 11.21 24.75 -3.50
C PHE A 858 12.34 23.75 -3.78
N ARG A 859 13.54 24.21 -4.16
CA ARG A 859 14.73 23.35 -4.30
C ARG A 859 15.12 22.67 -2.99
N SER A 860 15.12 23.42 -1.87
CA SER A 860 15.45 22.88 -0.54
C SER A 860 14.44 21.82 -0.10
N LEU A 861 13.14 22.10 -0.24
CA LEU A 861 12.07 21.16 0.09
C LEU A 861 12.06 19.93 -0.83
N SER A 862 12.42 20.10 -2.12
CA SER A 862 12.57 18.97 -3.04
C SER A 862 13.77 18.09 -2.65
N LEU A 863 14.89 18.70 -2.26
CA LEU A 863 16.05 17.97 -1.76
C LEU A 863 15.70 17.22 -0.46
N GLU A 864 15.05 17.88 0.50
CA GLU A 864 14.58 17.28 1.74
C GLU A 864 13.61 16.11 1.48
N ALA A 865 12.65 16.28 0.55
CA ALA A 865 11.77 15.20 0.12
C ALA A 865 12.55 14.00 -0.45
N THR A 866 13.51 14.21 -1.35
CA THR A 866 14.33 13.09 -1.87
C THR A 866 15.20 12.44 -0.79
N VAL A 867 15.66 13.17 0.22
CA VAL A 867 16.38 12.60 1.37
C VAL A 867 15.44 11.75 2.23
N LEU A 868 14.23 12.22 2.49
CA LEU A 868 13.20 11.48 3.22
C LEU A 868 12.74 10.24 2.46
N GLU A 869 12.58 10.31 1.14
CA GLU A 869 12.27 9.15 0.28
C GLU A 869 13.39 8.10 0.32
N ASN A 870 14.67 8.51 0.18
CA ASN A 870 15.81 7.60 0.27
C ASN A 870 15.94 6.96 1.66
N ASN A 871 15.70 7.72 2.73
CA ASN A 871 15.65 7.20 4.10
C ASN A 871 14.50 6.20 4.28
N ASN A 872 13.31 6.49 3.73
CA ASN A 872 12.18 5.58 3.80
C ASN A 872 12.42 4.27 3.03
N HIS A 873 12.97 4.32 1.82
CA HIS A 873 13.37 3.11 1.07
C HIS A 873 14.41 2.28 1.85
N SER A 874 15.35 2.94 2.54
CA SER A 874 16.35 2.28 3.37
C SER A 874 15.71 1.58 4.57
N LEU A 875 14.81 2.27 5.30
CA LEU A 875 14.06 1.71 6.42
C LEU A 875 13.09 0.60 5.98
N GLU A 876 12.50 0.69 4.79
CA GLU A 876 11.66 -0.37 4.22
C GLU A 876 12.48 -1.62 3.87
N SER A 877 13.72 -1.45 3.42
CA SER A 877 14.69 -2.53 3.18
C SER A 877 15.13 -3.17 4.50
N GLU A 878 15.54 -2.40 5.51
CA GLU A 878 15.87 -2.90 6.85
C GLU A 878 14.68 -3.63 7.49
N ALA A 879 13.46 -3.09 7.33
CA ALA A 879 12.25 -3.74 7.82
C ALA A 879 11.92 -5.02 7.02
N ALA A 880 12.28 -5.11 5.73
CA ALA A 880 12.13 -6.33 4.94
C ALA A 880 13.12 -7.41 5.38
N GLU A 881 14.38 -7.05 5.61
CA GLU A 881 15.42 -7.94 6.14
C GLU A 881 15.04 -8.43 7.55
N ALA A 882 14.60 -7.54 8.44
CA ALA A 882 14.12 -7.90 9.77
C ALA A 882 12.90 -8.83 9.73
N ARG A 883 11.96 -8.63 8.79
CA ARG A 883 10.84 -9.57 8.55
C ARG A 883 11.33 -10.94 8.07
N GLY A 884 12.31 -10.98 7.17
CA GLY A 884 12.92 -12.23 6.68
C GLY A 884 13.68 -12.99 7.77
N ALA A 885 14.43 -12.28 8.61
CA ALA A 885 15.12 -12.85 9.78
C ALA A 885 14.11 -13.40 10.81
N LEU A 886 13.04 -12.64 11.13
CA LEU A 886 11.96 -13.09 12.01
C LEU A 886 11.24 -14.33 11.46
N GLN A 887 10.96 -14.37 10.15
CA GLN A 887 10.34 -15.54 9.51
C GLN A 887 11.28 -16.77 9.53
N THR A 888 12.59 -16.56 9.35
CA THR A 888 13.60 -17.63 9.48
C THR A 888 13.66 -18.18 10.92
N ALA A 889 13.67 -17.30 11.92
CA ALA A 889 13.61 -17.68 13.33
C ALA A 889 12.30 -18.42 13.69
N ARG A 890 11.16 -18.01 13.10
CA ARG A 890 9.87 -18.74 13.27
C ARG A 890 9.93 -20.15 12.71
N HIS A 891 10.52 -20.37 11.54
CA HIS A 891 10.71 -21.74 11.02
C HIS A 891 11.62 -22.57 11.93
N GLN A 892 12.72 -22.00 12.44
CA GLN A 892 13.61 -22.67 13.40
C GLN A 892 12.89 -23.03 14.71
N ILE A 893 12.00 -22.16 15.21
CA ILE A 893 11.15 -22.44 16.38
C ILE A 893 10.20 -23.60 16.08
N LEU A 894 9.50 -23.59 14.94
CA LEU A 894 8.59 -24.69 14.54
C LEU A 894 9.33 -26.04 14.40
N ASP A 895 10.55 -26.04 13.84
CA ASP A 895 11.38 -27.24 13.74
C ASP A 895 11.87 -27.74 15.12
N LEU A 896 12.12 -26.83 16.07
CA LEU A 896 12.47 -27.18 17.45
C LEU A 896 11.25 -27.65 18.26
N GLU A 897 10.08 -27.02 18.10
CA GLU A 897 8.80 -27.46 18.69
C GLU A 897 8.43 -28.86 18.19
N ARG A 898 8.62 -29.15 16.89
CA ARG A 898 8.45 -30.49 16.33
C ARG A 898 9.42 -31.49 16.93
N GLN A 899 10.71 -31.15 17.03
CA GLN A 899 11.69 -32.02 17.69
C GLN A 899 11.36 -32.28 19.16
N LEU A 900 10.87 -31.28 19.89
CA LEU A 900 10.40 -31.43 21.27
C LEU A 900 9.16 -32.34 21.34
N ALA A 901 8.19 -32.21 20.43
CA ALA A 901 7.05 -33.11 20.36
C ALA A 901 7.47 -34.57 20.08
N ASP A 902 8.46 -34.80 19.22
CA ASP A 902 9.04 -36.13 18.98
C ASP A 902 9.75 -36.67 20.25
N LYS A 903 10.46 -35.81 21.00
CA LYS A 903 11.05 -36.19 22.30
C LYS A 903 9.99 -36.50 23.36
N ASP A 904 8.93 -35.71 23.44
CA ASP A 904 7.81 -35.95 24.35
C ASP A 904 7.10 -37.27 24.06
N CYS A 905 6.97 -37.65 22.78
CA CYS A 905 6.43 -38.96 22.40
C CYS A 905 7.36 -40.11 22.85
N LEU A 906 8.68 -39.94 22.75
CA LEU A 906 9.65 -40.91 23.29
C LEU A 906 9.61 -40.96 24.82
N ILE A 907 9.51 -39.81 25.50
CA ILE A 907 9.37 -39.71 26.97
C ILE A 907 8.11 -40.43 27.42
N LYS A 908 6.95 -40.16 26.83
CA LYS A 908 5.69 -40.88 27.10
C LYS A 908 5.80 -42.39 26.85
N GLY A 909 6.59 -42.79 25.84
CA GLY A 909 6.95 -44.18 25.61
C GLY A 909 7.75 -44.81 26.76
N TYR A 910 8.74 -44.10 27.31
CA TYR A 910 9.51 -44.53 28.48
C TYR A 910 8.69 -44.47 29.77
N GLU A 911 7.87 -43.44 30.00
CA GLU A 911 6.94 -43.35 31.14
C GLU A 911 5.94 -44.51 31.16
N THR A 912 5.43 -44.91 29.98
CA THR A 912 4.56 -46.08 29.83
C THR A 912 5.31 -47.38 30.15
N GLN A 913 6.56 -47.53 29.69
CA GLN A 913 7.41 -48.68 30.04
C GLN A 913 7.71 -48.73 31.53
N ILE A 914 8.07 -47.60 32.15
CA ILE A 914 8.31 -47.46 33.59
C ILE A 914 7.04 -47.83 34.35
N SER A 915 5.87 -47.33 33.95
CA SER A 915 4.58 -47.64 34.58
C SER A 915 4.26 -49.14 34.52
N ASN A 916 4.46 -49.77 33.36
CA ASN A 916 4.26 -51.21 33.18
C ASN A 916 5.25 -52.04 34.04
N LEU A 917 6.52 -51.62 34.10
CA LEU A 917 7.53 -52.25 34.96
C LEU A 917 7.20 -52.06 36.45
N THR A 918 6.77 -50.87 36.87
CA THR A 918 6.34 -50.59 38.25
C THR A 918 5.11 -51.41 38.62
N GLN A 919 4.13 -51.58 37.72
CA GLN A 919 2.97 -52.45 37.94
C GLN A 919 3.39 -53.92 38.01
N SER A 920 4.34 -54.36 37.18
CA SER A 920 4.93 -55.71 37.25
C SER A 920 5.66 -55.93 38.58
N VAL A 921 6.46 -54.97 39.05
CA VAL A 921 7.14 -55.03 40.35
C VAL A 921 6.13 -55.06 41.49
N ALA A 922 5.09 -54.23 41.47
CA ALA A 922 4.02 -54.26 42.48
C ALA A 922 3.25 -55.59 42.48
N SER A 923 3.06 -56.23 41.32
CA SER A 923 2.51 -57.58 41.22
C SER A 923 3.45 -58.63 41.82
N MET A 924 4.74 -58.56 41.53
CA MET A 924 5.75 -59.47 42.12
C MET A 924 5.89 -59.26 43.64
N GLU A 925 5.82 -58.02 44.12
CA GLU A 925 5.79 -57.69 45.55
C GLU A 925 4.55 -58.24 46.24
N THR A 926 3.37 -58.13 45.63
CA THR A 926 2.13 -58.65 46.24
C THR A 926 2.11 -60.18 46.24
N GLN A 927 2.66 -60.83 45.21
CA GLN A 927 2.92 -62.28 45.24
C GLN A 927 3.94 -62.66 46.32
N LEU A 928 5.03 -61.91 46.47
CA LEU A 928 6.04 -62.14 47.51
C LEU A 928 5.45 -61.97 48.92
N ARG A 929 4.62 -60.94 49.15
CA ARG A 929 3.89 -60.74 50.41
C ARG A 929 2.93 -61.90 50.69
N GLN A 930 2.24 -62.42 49.68
CA GLN A 930 1.41 -63.64 49.81
C GLN A 930 2.25 -64.89 50.14
N GLN A 931 3.45 -65.04 49.57
CA GLN A 931 4.37 -66.14 49.92
C GLN A 931 4.93 -66.00 51.34
N ILE A 932 5.25 -64.79 51.81
CA ILE A 932 5.67 -64.52 53.18
C ILE A 932 4.53 -64.84 54.17
N GLU A 933 3.30 -64.44 53.85
CA GLU A 933 2.11 -64.76 54.65
C GLU A 933 1.81 -66.27 54.68
N GLN A 934 1.94 -66.97 53.55
CA GLN A 934 1.83 -68.44 53.50
C GLN A 934 2.94 -69.12 54.31
N LYS A 935 4.17 -68.62 54.23
CA LYS A 935 5.29 -69.08 55.04
C LYS A 935 5.03 -68.87 56.54
N HIS A 936 4.53 -67.72 56.96
CA HIS A 936 4.20 -67.46 58.37
C HIS A 936 3.06 -68.35 58.90
N ARG A 937 2.07 -68.69 58.06
CA ARG A 937 1.05 -69.69 58.42
C ARG A 937 1.66 -71.07 58.59
N ALA A 938 2.48 -71.53 57.63
CA ALA A 938 3.19 -72.80 57.73
C ALA A 938 4.18 -72.85 58.91
N GLU A 939 4.79 -71.71 59.28
CA GLU A 939 5.61 -71.58 60.50
C GLU A 939 4.77 -71.65 61.78
N ALA A 940 3.58 -71.05 61.80
CA ALA A 940 2.64 -71.16 62.91
C ALA A 940 2.11 -72.59 63.07
N ASP A 941 1.79 -73.27 61.97
CA ASP A 941 1.41 -74.69 61.96
C ASP A 941 2.57 -75.58 62.46
N LEU A 942 3.81 -75.31 62.02
CA LEU A 942 5.01 -75.98 62.54
C LEU A 942 5.24 -75.74 64.03
N MET A 943 4.96 -74.53 64.52
CA MET A 943 5.02 -74.21 65.95
C MET A 943 3.90 -74.91 66.73
N ALA A 944 2.68 -74.98 66.21
CA ALA A 944 1.59 -75.73 66.83
C ALA A 944 1.88 -77.24 66.88
N VAL A 945 2.51 -77.81 65.84
CA VAL A 945 3.02 -79.19 65.83
C VAL A 945 4.16 -79.38 66.84
N ARG A 946 5.09 -78.43 66.95
CA ARG A 946 6.15 -78.47 67.99
C ARG A 946 5.59 -78.41 69.40
N ASP A 947 4.62 -77.53 69.66
CA ASP A 947 3.91 -77.46 70.94
C ASP A 947 3.14 -78.74 71.23
N LEU A 948 2.58 -79.40 70.22
CA LEU A 948 1.96 -80.72 70.35
C LEU A 948 3.01 -81.79 70.70
N CYS A 949 4.17 -81.80 70.04
CA CYS A 949 5.28 -82.69 70.37
C CYS A 949 5.79 -82.45 71.81
N VAL A 950 5.96 -81.19 72.23
CA VAL A 950 6.36 -80.86 73.62
C VAL A 950 5.31 -81.33 74.62
N LYS A 951 4.01 -81.22 74.33
CA LYS A 951 2.93 -81.78 75.17
C LYS A 951 2.93 -83.31 75.19
N LEU A 952 3.24 -83.96 74.06
CA LEU A 952 3.38 -85.42 73.97
C LEU A 952 4.64 -85.91 74.70
N ASP A 953 5.74 -85.17 74.67
CA ASP A 953 6.93 -85.46 75.46
C ASP A 953 6.69 -85.21 76.95
N GLN A 954 5.96 -84.17 77.35
CA GLN A 954 5.51 -83.99 78.74
C GLN A 954 4.57 -85.11 79.20
N GLN A 955 3.70 -85.62 78.33
CA GLN A 955 2.88 -86.81 78.61
C GLN A 955 3.73 -88.08 78.68
N LYS A 956 4.75 -88.24 77.81
CA LYS A 956 5.72 -89.33 77.87
C LYS A 956 6.50 -89.30 79.18
N ASP A 957 6.98 -88.14 79.58
CA ASP A 957 7.86 -87.98 80.73
C ASP A 957 7.08 -88.13 82.05
N THR A 958 5.82 -87.67 82.11
CA THR A 958 4.92 -87.98 83.25
C THR A 958 4.47 -89.44 83.27
N LEU A 959 4.33 -90.12 82.12
CA LEU A 959 4.13 -91.58 82.08
C LEU A 959 5.41 -92.35 82.49
N VAL A 960 6.59 -91.84 82.17
CA VAL A 960 7.89 -92.40 82.61
C VAL A 960 8.10 -92.16 84.11
N GLU A 961 7.66 -91.02 84.66
CA GLU A 961 7.64 -90.75 86.10
C GLU A 961 6.67 -91.70 86.81
N GLN A 962 5.46 -91.89 86.28
CA GLN A 962 4.51 -92.90 86.79
C GLN A 962 5.02 -94.34 86.67
N LEU A 963 5.78 -94.68 85.62
CA LEU A 963 6.46 -95.97 85.50
C LEU A 963 7.60 -96.09 86.53
N GLY A 964 8.34 -95.02 86.79
CA GLY A 964 9.35 -94.94 87.84
C GLY A 964 8.75 -95.13 89.23
N ASP A 965 7.64 -94.47 89.54
CA ASP A 965 6.86 -94.70 90.76
C ASP A 965 6.43 -96.17 90.88
N ASN A 966 5.89 -96.76 89.81
CA ASN A 966 5.53 -98.18 89.79
C ASN A 966 6.74 -99.10 89.96
N ASP A 967 7.92 -98.78 89.40
CA ASP A 967 9.14 -99.55 89.61
C ASP A 967 9.73 -99.36 91.01
N THR A 968 9.57 -98.19 91.67
CA THR A 968 9.95 -98.05 93.10
C THR A 968 8.98 -98.80 94.02
N VAL A 969 7.68 -98.83 93.69
CA VAL A 969 6.68 -99.66 94.39
C VAL A 969 6.96 -101.15 94.15
N LYS A 970 7.35 -101.55 92.94
CA LYS A 970 7.81 -102.90 92.62
C LYS A 970 9.07 -103.26 93.41
N ALA A 971 10.06 -102.37 93.47
CA ALA A 971 11.27 -102.56 94.27
C ALA A 971 10.97 -102.66 95.78
N GLN A 972 9.97 -101.94 96.28
CA GLN A 972 9.47 -102.10 97.66
C GLN A 972 8.84 -103.48 97.88
N TYR A 973 8.05 -104.00 96.94
CA TYR A 973 7.51 -105.37 97.01
C TYR A 973 8.61 -106.44 96.84
N GLU A 974 9.59 -106.24 95.96
CA GLU A 974 10.75 -107.14 95.81
C GLU A 974 11.64 -107.14 97.06
N ALA A 975 11.79 -105.99 97.74
CA ALA A 975 12.45 -105.90 99.04
C ALA A 975 11.63 -106.59 100.16
N GLN A 976 10.30 -106.48 100.15
CA GLN A 976 9.43 -107.23 101.07
C GLN A 976 9.50 -108.74 100.81
N LEU A 977 9.50 -109.18 99.55
CA LEU A 977 9.69 -110.59 99.18
C LEU A 977 11.06 -111.10 99.61
N SER A 978 12.13 -110.32 99.40
CA SER A 978 13.49 -110.65 99.85
C SER A 978 13.58 -110.77 101.37
N ARG A 979 12.85 -109.91 102.10
CA ARG A 979 12.76 -109.94 103.56
C ARG A 979 11.98 -111.17 104.07
N LEU A 980 10.86 -111.50 103.45
CA LEU A 980 10.09 -112.72 103.74
C LEU A 980 10.87 -113.99 103.39
N GLN A 981 11.68 -113.97 102.33
CA GLN A 981 12.61 -115.06 102.00
C GLN A 981 13.74 -115.20 103.02
N ALA A 982 14.26 -114.09 103.56
CA ALA A 982 15.24 -114.12 104.66
C ALA A 982 14.61 -114.62 105.98
N GLU A 983 13.36 -114.26 106.27
CA GLU A 983 12.60 -114.81 107.40
C GLU A 983 12.32 -116.31 107.19
N GLN A 984 12.00 -116.73 105.96
CA GLN A 984 11.84 -118.13 105.59
C GLN A 984 13.13 -118.95 105.77
N THR A 985 14.31 -118.43 105.38
CA THR A 985 15.58 -119.12 105.61
C THR A 985 15.98 -119.14 107.08
N ILE A 986 15.70 -118.10 107.86
CA ILE A 986 15.91 -118.10 109.32
C ILE A 986 15.04 -119.18 110.01
N VAL A 987 13.78 -119.34 109.58
CA VAL A 987 12.89 -120.42 110.07
C VAL A 987 13.37 -121.79 109.59
N GLN A 988 13.81 -121.92 108.35
CA GLN A 988 14.36 -123.17 107.81
C GLN A 988 15.64 -123.58 108.56
N ASP A 989 16.53 -122.65 108.88
CA ASP A 989 17.73 -122.90 109.67
C ASP A 989 17.42 -123.21 111.14
N GLN A 990 16.31 -122.71 111.68
CA GLN A 990 15.83 -123.15 112.99
C GLN A 990 15.32 -124.60 112.91
N ILE A 991 14.56 -124.96 111.87
CA ILE A 991 14.09 -126.33 111.64
C ILE A 991 15.26 -127.31 111.42
N THR A 992 16.35 -126.91 110.76
CA THR A 992 17.54 -127.79 110.63
C THR A 992 18.31 -127.91 111.94
N ARG A 993 18.44 -126.84 112.74
CA ARG A 993 18.97 -126.94 114.11
C ARG A 993 18.14 -127.88 114.98
N ASP A 994 16.81 -127.77 114.91
CA ASP A 994 15.90 -128.61 115.69
C ASP A 994 15.87 -130.07 115.20
N ARG A 995 16.15 -130.33 113.91
CA ARG A 995 16.43 -131.69 113.41
C ARG A 995 17.74 -132.25 113.97
N VAL A 996 18.81 -131.47 114.03
CA VAL A 996 20.10 -131.91 114.59
C VAL A 996 20.01 -132.14 116.10
N THR A 997 19.17 -131.41 116.83
CA THR A 997 18.91 -131.73 118.25
C THR A 997 18.04 -132.98 118.41
N VAL A 998 17.10 -133.25 117.50
CA VAL A 998 16.35 -134.51 117.45
C VAL A 998 17.27 -135.70 117.13
N GLU A 999 18.10 -135.65 116.09
CA GLU A 999 19.09 -136.72 115.78
C GLU A 999 20.03 -136.99 116.97
N ARG A 1000 20.40 -135.94 117.72
CA ARG A 1000 21.21 -136.06 118.94
C ARG A 1000 20.46 -136.68 120.13
N LEU A 1001 19.14 -136.54 120.19
CA LEU A 1001 18.30 -137.22 121.18
C LEU A 1001 18.00 -138.67 120.77
N GLU A 1002 17.79 -138.93 119.48
CA GLU A 1002 17.56 -140.26 118.91
C GLU A 1002 18.81 -141.15 119.06
N THR A 1003 20.00 -140.63 118.76
CA THR A 1003 21.26 -141.34 118.98
C THR A 1003 21.51 -141.68 120.45
N LEU A 1004 21.18 -140.77 121.39
CA LEU A 1004 21.23 -141.08 122.83
C LEU A 1004 20.18 -142.14 123.24
N LEU A 1005 19.01 -142.14 122.62
CA LEU A 1005 17.96 -143.14 122.83
C LEU A 1005 18.37 -144.53 122.36
N ASP A 1006 19.00 -144.63 121.19
CA ASP A 1006 19.51 -145.90 120.66
C ASP A 1006 20.75 -146.39 121.41
N GLN A 1007 21.59 -145.48 121.91
CA GLN A 1007 22.71 -145.83 122.79
C GLN A 1007 22.20 -146.44 124.12
N ALA A 1008 21.19 -145.83 124.75
CA ALA A 1008 20.53 -146.38 125.93
C ALA A 1008 19.81 -147.72 125.67
N ARG A 1009 19.19 -147.89 124.49
CA ARG A 1009 18.60 -149.18 124.05
C ARG A 1009 19.66 -150.26 123.89
N GLN A 1010 20.81 -149.95 123.28
CA GLN A 1010 21.90 -150.90 123.09
C GLN A 1010 22.51 -151.34 124.43
N GLU A 1011 22.67 -150.41 125.38
CA GLU A 1011 23.09 -150.74 126.75
C GLU A 1011 22.07 -151.66 127.45
N SER A 1012 20.77 -151.40 127.30
CA SER A 1012 19.72 -152.29 127.84
C SER A 1012 19.75 -153.69 127.23
N ILE A 1013 20.03 -153.81 125.92
CA ILE A 1013 20.14 -155.11 125.23
C ILE A 1013 21.36 -155.88 125.76
N ASN A 1014 22.50 -155.21 125.94
CA ASN A 1014 23.72 -155.81 126.50
C ASN A 1014 23.52 -156.28 127.96
N ALA A 1015 22.79 -155.52 128.77
CA ALA A 1015 22.41 -155.90 130.14
C ALA A 1015 21.40 -157.07 130.19
N GLN A 1016 20.60 -157.25 129.13
CA GLN A 1016 19.67 -158.38 129.02
C GLN A 1016 20.37 -159.67 128.54
N ALA A 1017 21.33 -159.56 127.62
CA ALA A 1017 22.15 -160.70 127.18
C ALA A 1017 22.97 -161.32 128.32
N THR A 1018 23.65 -160.49 129.11
CA THR A 1018 24.43 -160.94 130.29
C THR A 1018 23.56 -161.55 131.39
N ASN A 1019 22.32 -161.08 131.56
CA ASN A 1019 21.33 -161.76 132.43
C ASN A 1019 20.95 -163.15 131.91
N GLN A 1020 20.83 -163.33 130.59
CA GLN A 1020 20.50 -164.63 129.99
C GLN A 1020 21.63 -165.64 130.21
N GLU A 1021 22.89 -165.24 130.11
CA GLU A 1021 24.06 -166.08 130.43
C GLU A 1021 24.07 -166.51 131.90
N LEU A 1022 23.78 -165.59 132.83
CA LEU A 1022 23.65 -165.91 134.25
C LEU A 1022 22.47 -166.85 134.54
N GLN A 1023 21.33 -166.71 133.85
CA GLN A 1023 20.22 -167.67 133.95
C GLN A 1023 20.59 -169.06 133.42
N ASN A 1024 21.36 -169.14 132.34
CA ASN A 1024 21.82 -170.41 131.78
C ASN A 1024 22.74 -171.14 132.79
N GLU A 1025 23.66 -170.44 133.43
CA GLU A 1025 24.57 -171.04 134.41
C GLU A 1025 23.86 -171.41 135.73
N ILE A 1026 22.90 -170.61 136.18
CA ILE A 1026 21.98 -170.99 137.28
C ILE A 1026 21.21 -172.27 136.93
N SER A 1027 20.77 -172.42 135.68
CA SER A 1027 20.06 -173.63 135.22
C SER A 1027 20.98 -174.85 135.18
N ARG A 1028 22.24 -174.68 134.76
CA ARG A 1028 23.29 -175.72 134.80
C ARG A 1028 23.58 -176.18 136.23
N LEU A 1029 23.60 -175.26 137.20
CA LEU A 1029 23.75 -175.57 138.62
C LEU A 1029 22.50 -176.27 139.21
N LYS A 1030 21.28 -175.88 138.80
CA LYS A 1030 20.04 -176.58 139.20
C LYS A 1030 20.00 -178.03 138.73
N GLN A 1031 20.40 -178.30 137.48
CA GLN A 1031 20.51 -179.67 136.97
C GLN A 1031 21.42 -180.53 137.86
N LYS A 1032 22.59 -179.96 138.22
CA LYS A 1032 23.59 -180.61 139.09
C LYS A 1032 23.09 -180.94 140.51
N VAL A 1033 22.09 -180.22 141.01
CA VAL A 1033 21.39 -180.53 142.27
C VAL A 1033 20.36 -181.64 142.07
N SER A 1034 19.62 -181.62 140.95
CA SER A 1034 18.63 -182.66 140.61
C SER A 1034 19.27 -184.04 140.48
N ASP A 1035 20.42 -184.13 139.80
CA ASP A 1035 21.17 -185.38 139.61
C ASP A 1035 21.65 -186.00 140.95
N LEU A 1036 21.95 -185.15 141.95
CA LEU A 1036 22.32 -185.59 143.30
C LEU A 1036 21.10 -186.04 144.11
N GLN A 1037 19.97 -185.34 143.99
CA GLN A 1037 18.70 -185.77 144.60
C GLN A 1037 18.21 -187.11 144.02
N SER A 1038 18.41 -187.35 142.71
CA SER A 1038 18.07 -188.63 142.07
C SER A 1038 18.91 -189.81 142.57
N LYS A 1039 20.15 -189.59 143.02
CA LYS A 1039 20.97 -190.67 143.60
C LYS A 1039 20.58 -190.95 145.06
N LEU A 1040 20.28 -189.90 145.82
CA LEU A 1040 19.76 -190.02 147.19
C LEU A 1040 18.39 -190.75 147.24
N SER A 1041 17.56 -190.61 146.20
CA SER A 1041 16.28 -191.34 146.11
C SER A 1041 16.42 -192.83 145.77
N LEU A 1042 17.52 -193.25 145.13
CA LEU A 1042 17.81 -194.67 144.86
C LEU A 1042 18.33 -195.40 146.11
N GLU A 1043 19.31 -194.82 146.81
CA GLU A 1043 19.77 -195.30 148.14
C GLU A 1043 18.60 -195.51 149.12
N SER A 1044 17.67 -194.54 149.16
CA SER A 1044 16.47 -194.61 150.01
C SER A 1044 15.30 -195.42 149.42
N ALA A 1045 15.47 -196.03 148.25
CA ALA A 1045 14.58 -197.06 147.70
C ALA A 1045 15.07 -198.47 148.09
N GLU A 1046 16.36 -198.76 147.93
CA GLU A 1046 16.93 -200.06 148.32
C GLU A 1046 16.79 -200.31 149.83
N LEU A 1047 16.98 -199.27 150.66
CA LEU A 1047 16.74 -199.35 152.11
C LEU A 1047 15.31 -199.79 152.48
N ARG A 1048 14.30 -199.49 151.65
CA ARG A 1048 12.92 -199.96 151.84
C ARG A 1048 12.71 -201.41 151.40
N GLN A 1049 13.52 -201.91 150.47
CA GLN A 1049 13.40 -203.29 149.97
C GLN A 1049 13.82 -204.30 151.06
N TYR A 1050 14.88 -203.99 151.81
CA TYR A 1050 15.28 -204.75 153.01
C TYR A 1050 14.20 -204.74 154.11
N GLN A 1051 13.40 -203.68 154.24
CA GLN A 1051 12.31 -203.60 155.22
C GLN A 1051 11.10 -204.47 154.83
N ASN A 1052 10.80 -204.61 153.54
CA ASN A 1052 9.62 -205.37 153.09
C ASN A 1052 9.78 -206.89 153.21
N GLN A 1053 10.96 -207.47 152.92
CA GLN A 1053 11.15 -208.92 153.03
C GLN A 1053 11.13 -209.44 154.48
N ALA A 1054 11.43 -208.58 155.47
CA ALA A 1054 11.24 -208.90 156.89
C ALA A 1054 9.76 -209.16 157.26
N ALA A 1055 8.81 -208.57 156.52
CA ALA A 1055 7.37 -208.77 156.74
C ALA A 1055 6.86 -210.11 156.18
N GLU A 1056 7.52 -210.69 155.18
CA GLU A 1056 6.97 -211.82 154.42
C GLU A 1056 7.23 -213.17 155.11
N TYR A 1057 8.41 -213.34 155.74
CA TYR A 1057 8.68 -214.44 156.68
C TYR A 1057 7.66 -214.55 157.82
N SER A 1058 7.04 -213.42 158.20
CA SER A 1058 6.05 -213.38 159.29
C SER A 1058 4.67 -213.93 158.89
N LYS A 1059 4.35 -214.04 157.59
CA LYS A 1059 2.98 -214.34 157.11
C LYS A 1059 2.72 -215.81 156.82
N GLN A 1060 3.72 -216.59 156.39
CA GLN A 1060 3.51 -218.02 156.08
C GLN A 1060 3.47 -218.91 157.32
N ILE A 1061 4.02 -218.45 158.45
CA ILE A 1061 3.82 -219.03 159.79
C ILE A 1061 2.33 -219.01 160.20
N SER A 1062 1.52 -218.12 159.61
CA SER A 1062 0.08 -218.02 159.88
C SER A 1062 -0.74 -219.12 159.19
N GLU A 1063 -0.48 -219.42 157.92
CA GLU A 1063 -1.38 -220.26 157.11
C GLU A 1063 -1.27 -221.76 157.43
N LEU A 1064 -0.08 -222.22 157.88
CA LEU A 1064 0.15 -223.56 158.47
C LEU A 1064 -0.80 -223.89 159.64
N ARG A 1065 -1.48 -222.90 160.21
CA ARG A 1065 -2.43 -223.07 161.32
C ARG A 1065 -3.91 -223.01 160.91
N ARG A 1066 -4.25 -222.63 159.67
CA ARG A 1066 -5.65 -222.30 159.30
C ARG A 1066 -6.37 -223.35 158.45
N GLN A 1067 -5.67 -224.14 157.65
CA GLN A 1067 -6.33 -225.19 156.84
C GLN A 1067 -6.58 -226.49 157.63
N VAL A 1068 -5.94 -226.66 158.79
CA VAL A 1068 -6.29 -227.69 159.81
C VAL A 1068 -7.72 -227.51 160.35
N THR A 1069 -8.30 -226.30 160.23
CA THR A 1069 -9.64 -225.97 160.76
C THR A 1069 -10.76 -225.92 159.73
N ASN A 1070 -10.53 -225.50 158.49
CA ASN A 1070 -11.64 -225.30 157.54
C ASN A 1070 -12.29 -226.61 157.05
N GLU A 1071 -11.53 -227.70 156.86
CA GLU A 1071 -12.13 -229.01 156.51
C GLU A 1071 -13.01 -229.61 157.63
N ARG A 1072 -13.05 -229.01 158.83
CA ARG A 1072 -14.00 -229.43 159.88
C ARG A 1072 -15.39 -228.83 159.73
N PHE A 1073 -15.61 -227.74 158.98
CA PHE A 1073 -16.93 -227.11 158.89
C PHE A 1073 -17.86 -227.71 157.83
N ASP A 1074 -17.36 -228.20 156.68
CA ASP A 1074 -18.21 -228.91 155.71
C ASP A 1074 -18.59 -230.36 156.11
N ARG A 1075 -18.13 -230.82 157.29
CA ARG A 1075 -18.69 -231.98 158.02
C ARG A 1075 -19.42 -231.60 159.32
N ALA A 1076 -19.69 -230.31 159.52
CA ALA A 1076 -20.35 -229.72 160.68
C ALA A 1076 -21.20 -228.49 160.28
N ARG A 1077 -22.36 -228.56 159.58
CA ARG A 1077 -23.28 -229.65 159.16
C ARG A 1077 -22.84 -231.09 159.43
N LYS A 1078 -22.96 -231.65 160.65
CA LYS A 1078 -23.93 -231.40 161.74
C LYS A 1078 -23.89 -230.05 162.47
N GLU A 1079 -23.43 -229.94 163.72
CA GLU A 1079 -23.94 -228.95 164.69
C GLU A 1079 -23.55 -227.46 164.45
N GLU A 1080 -24.05 -226.88 163.36
CA GLU A 1080 -24.36 -225.45 163.18
C GLU A 1080 -25.55 -225.03 164.07
N GLU A 1081 -25.86 -223.72 164.11
CA GLU A 1081 -26.41 -222.94 165.23
C GLU A 1081 -25.32 -222.56 166.26
N SER A 1082 -24.62 -221.42 166.07
CA SER A 1082 -24.46 -220.36 167.12
C SER A 1082 -23.38 -219.24 166.89
N ARG A 1083 -23.83 -217.98 167.10
CA ARG A 1083 -23.14 -216.78 167.69
C ARG A 1083 -21.81 -216.18 167.13
N ARG A 1084 -21.82 -214.86 166.79
CA ARG A 1084 -20.79 -213.84 167.21
C ARG A 1084 -21.06 -212.35 166.84
N PRO A 1085 -20.66 -211.38 167.70
CA PRO A 1085 -20.24 -209.99 167.32
C PRO A 1085 -19.07 -209.37 168.18
N GLU A 1086 -18.78 -208.04 168.03
CA GLU A 1086 -18.29 -207.01 169.05
C GLU A 1086 -16.79 -206.50 169.27
N VAL A 1087 -16.64 -205.17 169.62
CA VAL A 1087 -15.62 -204.28 170.37
C VAL A 1087 -14.20 -203.68 169.91
N ASP A 1088 -13.87 -202.43 170.40
CA ASP A 1088 -12.56 -201.76 170.88
C ASP A 1088 -11.66 -200.60 170.18
N TRP A 1089 -11.57 -199.37 170.80
CA TRP A 1089 -10.55 -198.20 170.91
C TRP A 1089 -9.91 -197.36 169.70
N LEU A 1090 -9.10 -196.23 169.75
CA LEU A 1090 -8.40 -195.29 170.75
C LEU A 1090 -8.15 -193.75 170.30
N ARG A 1091 -7.01 -193.00 170.56
CA ARG A 1091 -6.87 -191.47 170.51
C ARG A 1091 -5.44 -190.77 170.44
N LYS A 1092 -5.29 -189.46 170.00
CA LYS A 1092 -4.61 -188.28 170.72
C LYS A 1092 -4.72 -186.77 170.12
N PRO A 1093 -3.71 -185.90 169.70
CA PRO A 1093 -3.75 -184.38 169.92
C PRO A 1093 -3.17 -183.29 168.89
N TYR A 1094 -3.47 -181.96 169.13
CA TYR A 1094 -2.62 -180.68 169.02
C TYR A 1094 -2.16 -180.05 167.64
N THR A 1095 -1.60 -178.81 167.40
CA THR A 1095 -1.55 -177.34 167.88
C THR A 1095 -0.62 -176.48 166.93
N ALA A 1096 -0.42 -175.12 166.88
CA ALA A 1096 -1.15 -173.82 167.11
C ALA A 1096 -0.24 -172.52 166.85
N ILE A 1097 -0.80 -171.27 166.73
CA ILE A 1097 -0.16 -169.88 166.84
C ILE A 1097 0.78 -169.39 165.66
N PRO A 1098 1.23 -168.09 165.38
CA PRO A 1098 1.10 -166.68 165.94
C PRO A 1098 0.64 -165.51 164.95
N LYS A 1099 0.81 -164.18 165.26
CA LYS A 1099 0.50 -162.98 164.38
C LYS A 1099 1.06 -161.55 164.80
N ARG A 1100 1.26 -160.55 163.88
CA ARG A 1100 1.22 -159.04 164.10
C ARG A 1100 0.79 -158.22 162.84
N MET A 1101 0.35 -156.95 162.97
CA MET A 1101 -0.65 -156.32 162.06
C MET A 1101 -0.64 -154.77 161.89
N CYS A 1102 -1.22 -154.32 160.76
CA CYS A 1102 -2.15 -153.18 160.50
C CYS A 1102 -1.90 -151.74 161.00
N GLY A 1103 -2.57 -150.79 160.34
CA GLY A 1103 -2.60 -149.36 160.68
C GLY A 1103 -3.98 -148.79 161.03
N ARG A 1104 -3.94 -147.52 161.41
CA ARG A 1104 -4.95 -146.51 161.81
C ARG A 1104 -4.12 -145.20 162.02
N ASP A 1105 -4.60 -143.99 162.27
CA ASP A 1105 -5.94 -143.49 162.64
C ASP A 1105 -6.06 -141.99 162.23
N GLN A 1106 -6.76 -141.17 163.02
CA GLN A 1106 -6.90 -139.71 162.96
C GLN A 1106 -5.67 -138.94 163.49
N MET A 1107 -5.62 -137.62 163.24
CA MET A 1107 -4.75 -136.58 163.85
C MET A 1107 -3.23 -136.73 163.60
N ASP A 1108 -2.41 -135.66 163.57
CA ASP A 1108 -2.52 -134.37 164.27
C ASP A 1108 -1.84 -133.20 163.51
N GLN A 1109 -1.87 -131.98 164.07
CA GLN A 1109 -1.01 -130.84 163.68
C GLN A 1109 0.41 -130.94 164.32
N PRO A 1110 1.44 -130.12 163.97
CA PRO A 1110 1.43 -128.81 163.28
C PRO A 1110 2.32 -128.85 161.99
N SER A 1111 3.21 -127.94 161.54
CA SER A 1111 3.79 -126.69 162.10
C SER A 1111 4.53 -125.81 161.06
N SER A 1112 4.32 -124.49 161.19
CA SER A 1112 5.36 -123.43 161.26
C SER A 1112 6.18 -122.94 160.04
N PHE A 1113 5.73 -121.82 159.44
CA PHE A 1113 6.53 -120.69 158.88
C PHE A 1113 7.51 -120.98 157.68
N LEU A 1114 7.97 -120.01 156.87
CA LEU A 1114 7.90 -118.53 156.90
C LEU A 1114 7.74 -117.92 155.47
N LEU A 1115 7.68 -116.58 155.39
CA LEU A 1115 7.58 -115.69 154.20
C LEU A 1115 8.93 -115.63 153.39
N GLU A 1116 9.21 -114.82 152.35
CA GLU A 1116 8.72 -113.49 151.91
C GLU A 1116 9.13 -113.09 150.44
N CYS A 1117 8.91 -111.82 150.01
CA CYS A 1117 9.08 -111.25 148.65
C CYS A 1117 9.74 -109.81 148.65
N ARG A 1118 10.67 -109.42 147.72
CA ARG A 1118 11.26 -108.01 147.50
C ARG A 1118 12.17 -107.74 146.20
N CYS A 1119 12.70 -106.50 145.88
CA CYS A 1119 13.00 -105.86 144.49
C CYS A 1119 14.20 -104.78 144.16
N SER A 1120 14.43 -104.18 142.88
CA SER A 1120 14.99 -102.80 142.26
C SER A 1120 16.06 -102.70 140.97
N SER A 1121 16.60 -101.71 140.09
CA SER A 1121 16.62 -100.20 139.55
C SER A 1121 17.59 -99.69 138.27
N PHE A 1122 17.45 -98.48 137.52
CA PHE A 1122 18.42 -97.54 136.63
C PHE A 1122 18.48 -97.37 134.97
N LYS A 1123 19.07 -96.48 134.01
CA LYS A 1123 19.72 -95.06 133.57
C LYS A 1123 20.09 -94.90 131.94
N THR A 1124 20.57 -93.94 130.98
CA THR A 1124 20.88 -92.46 130.45
C THR A 1124 21.52 -92.31 128.91
N ARG A 1125 21.88 -91.32 127.91
CA ARG A 1125 21.93 -89.83 127.29
C ARG A 1125 22.60 -89.66 125.76
N ILE A 1126 22.92 -88.65 124.77
CA ILE A 1126 22.79 -87.17 124.13
C ILE A 1126 23.72 -86.86 122.74
N SER A 1127 23.93 -85.90 121.68
CA SER A 1127 23.55 -84.60 120.77
C SER A 1127 24.58 -84.17 119.51
N SER A 1128 24.74 -83.21 118.44
CA SER A 1128 24.20 -82.04 117.46
C SER A 1128 25.29 -81.38 116.35
N VAL A 1129 25.34 -80.39 115.29
CA VAL A 1129 24.62 -79.46 114.17
C VAL A 1129 25.51 -78.42 113.16
N ASP A 1130 25.10 -77.71 111.98
CA ASP A 1130 25.89 -77.01 110.74
C ASP A 1130 25.41 -75.67 109.79
N VAL A 1131 26.14 -74.95 108.77
CA VAL A 1131 25.75 -73.72 107.76
C VAL A 1131 26.70 -72.99 106.54
N VAL A 1132 26.33 -72.10 105.45
CA VAL A 1132 27.09 -70.95 104.53
C VAL A 1132 26.53 -70.19 103.09
N SER A 1133 27.15 -69.16 102.28
CA SER A 1133 26.64 -68.25 101.00
C SER A 1133 27.55 -67.33 99.88
N CYS A 1134 27.10 -66.50 98.78
CA CYS A 1134 27.88 -65.64 97.62
C CYS A 1134 27.23 -64.55 96.46
N LEU A 1135 27.89 -63.61 95.55
CA LEU A 1135 27.52 -62.76 94.19
C LEU A 1135 28.40 -61.41 93.61
N SER A 1136 28.41 -60.43 92.53
CA SER A 1136 27.97 -59.86 91.05
C SER A 1136 28.61 -58.37 90.50
N GLN A 1137 28.56 -57.42 89.38
CA GLN A 1137 28.30 -56.96 87.83
C GLN A 1137 28.70 -55.37 87.33
N CYS A 1138 28.67 -54.44 86.19
CA CYS A 1138 28.57 -54.08 84.60
C CYS A 1138 28.76 -52.48 83.96
N LYS A 1139 28.88 -51.98 82.58
CA LYS A 1139 28.95 -50.47 81.91
C LYS A 1139 29.06 -49.99 80.26
N SER A 1140 28.94 -48.67 79.66
CA SER A 1140 29.06 -48.06 78.13
C SER A 1140 29.14 -46.43 77.60
N THR A 1141 29.33 -45.87 76.26
CA THR A 1141 29.42 -44.34 75.62
C THR A 1141 29.47 -43.83 73.98
N GLY A 1142 29.50 -42.49 73.40
CA GLY A 1142 29.59 -41.85 71.90
C GLY A 1142 29.63 -40.22 71.46
N ASP A 1143 29.66 -39.62 70.17
CA ASP A 1143 30.11 -38.15 69.73
C ASP A 1143 29.46 -37.15 68.57
N THR A 1144 29.71 -35.79 68.64
CA THR A 1144 29.60 -34.41 67.86
C THR A 1144 28.78 -33.89 66.59
N ASP A 1145 28.21 -32.64 66.72
CA ASP A 1145 28.18 -31.41 65.81
C ASP A 1145 27.35 -31.24 64.48
N LYS A 1146 27.04 -30.05 63.84
CA LYS A 1146 26.77 -28.57 64.18
C LYS A 1146 26.26 -27.68 62.95
N ASN A 1147 25.70 -26.47 63.19
CA ASN A 1147 25.53 -25.22 62.32
C ASN A 1147 24.65 -25.24 61.02
N SER A 1148 24.28 -24.17 60.25
CA SER A 1148 23.89 -22.70 60.38
C SER A 1148 23.15 -22.24 59.05
N ASN A 1149 22.79 -21.00 58.58
CA ASN A 1149 23.10 -19.56 58.88
C ASN A 1149 21.92 -18.51 58.59
N SER A 1150 21.99 -17.53 57.63
CA SER A 1150 21.06 -16.34 57.58
C SER A 1150 20.78 -15.57 56.24
N SER A 1151 19.51 -15.49 55.80
CA SER A 1151 18.75 -14.29 55.36
C SER A 1151 17.25 -14.63 55.35
#